data_AF-A0A151NHU8-F1
#
_entry.id   AF-A0A151NHU8-F1
#
_cell.length_a   1.000
_cell.length_b   1.000
_cell.length_c   1.000
_cell.angle_alpha   90.00
_cell.angle_beta   90.00
_cell.angle_gamma   90.00
#
_symmetry.space_group_name_H-M   'P 1'
#
loop_
_entity.id
_entity.type
_entity.pdbx_description
1 polymer ?
#
loop_
_entity_poly.entity_id
_entity_poly.type
_entity_poly.pdbx_seq_one_letter_code
_entity_poly.pdbx_strand_id
1 'polypeptide(L)'
;MPGQLRRSPGTCGRLGTGVSGTGQLISEMQFFGRIVNTINSVTNLFSNPYRVKEVPLVEYASHTRLREEGRVALYKNNAARSWDCLLVNPQNQLVAFRIFQLDNEVEAARHFEQYARQLRPFYESSQQPLQLEVLQQLSDCFRNHPSWSLAHVAVEMGLGESFRHNHIQSFVNSIQCEDDCTPLHLACRKGDIKCLRELMDCHARLDITDRNGETVFHYAVRGGSPEIIELLGKTSSVALNYLSNQGQSPLHLACQLGKEDTAVSLLKCRASCNITGALGFPIHTALKYSQKGCAQAILNTDVSQVQSKDPRYGGTPLHWAKNAEMTRLLLLCGCEVNAVSNTADTALHIMVKRGRFDCAMVLVTHGALTNTKGQDGNTPLHLAMKQDQLDMIKALIVFGADVDIPNDFGESPGLVAARTSKGANRKVLLDLLQTVGAERCHPPKPESPCLVSSELPPPPFSSTPPARPPPPRNKSCGLGFEDVIHISTALGYMLKTPDVVDSVSDGKSNLDRVLCLDGGGIRGLVLIQLLIAIEKATGRPIRDLFDWIAGTSTGGILALAVVHGKSMDYLRCLYFRMKDEVFRGSRPYESEPLNEFLKREFGEHTKMTEVQKPKVMVTGTLCDRQPAELHLFRNYQAPETRTGPSYKTTASFKPLTKPEDQLVWRAARCSGAAPTYFRPIGRFLDGGLLANNPTLDALTEIHEYNKSLIQKGQSQKVKKLGVVVSLGTGKPPQVPVSSVDVFRPSNPWELAKTVFGARELGKMVVDCCTDADGPAVDRARAWCEMTDVHYFRFSPQLQSDVMLDEVNDAILVNALWDTQLYIYQQWEQFQQLIQHLLSR
;
A
#
# COMPACT_ATOMS: atom_id res chain seq x y z
N MET A 1 -5.74 -33.23 52.30
CA MET A 1 -5.29 -34.64 52.49
C MET A 1 -6.43 -35.55 52.02
N PRO A 2 -6.20 -36.62 51.23
CA PRO A 2 -5.41 -36.70 49.99
C PRO A 2 -6.05 -37.60 48.87
N GLY A 3 -5.44 -37.63 47.66
CA GLY A 3 -5.54 -38.71 46.64
C GLY A 3 -5.64 -38.20 45.18
N GLN A 4 -4.52 -37.96 44.45
CA GLN A 4 -3.82 -38.83 43.45
C GLN A 4 -4.70 -39.31 42.27
N LEU A 5 -4.36 -39.32 40.96
CA LEU A 5 -3.11 -39.23 40.17
C LEU A 5 -3.45 -39.11 38.64
N ARG A 6 -2.54 -38.47 37.87
CA ARG A 6 -2.14 -38.73 36.45
C ARG A 6 -3.08 -38.43 35.24
N ARG A 7 -2.68 -37.47 34.38
CA ARG A 7 -1.99 -37.64 33.06
C ARG A 7 -1.97 -36.32 32.25
N SER A 8 -0.81 -35.97 31.70
CA SER A 8 -0.59 -35.01 30.60
C SER A 8 -0.95 -35.68 29.25
N PRO A 9 -1.25 -34.97 28.14
CA PRO A 9 -0.30 -34.09 27.43
C PRO A 9 -0.90 -32.85 26.73
N GLY A 10 -0.02 -31.95 26.26
CA GLY A 10 -0.33 -31.11 25.08
C GLY A 10 -0.70 -29.65 25.34
N THR A 11 0.34 -28.80 25.36
CA THR A 11 0.49 -27.55 24.59
C THR A 11 -0.62 -26.49 24.55
N CYS A 12 -0.16 -25.25 24.77
CA CYS A 12 -0.44 -24.02 24.01
C CYS A 12 -1.17 -22.93 24.83
N GLY A 13 -0.37 -22.06 25.46
CA GLY A 13 -0.84 -20.80 26.05
C GLY A 13 -1.07 -19.75 24.96
N ARG A 14 -2.18 -19.02 25.10
CA ARG A 14 -2.55 -17.83 24.32
C ARG A 14 -2.68 -16.64 25.30
N LEU A 15 -2.14 -15.51 24.85
CA LEU A 15 -2.61 -14.12 25.07
C LEU A 15 -2.52 -13.56 26.51
N GLY A 16 -2.12 -12.32 26.75
CA GLY A 16 -1.59 -11.20 25.95
C GLY A 16 -0.60 -10.45 26.88
N THR A 17 0.06 -9.36 26.53
CA THR A 17 -0.32 -8.18 25.75
C THR A 17 0.99 -7.42 25.44
N GLY A 18 0.94 -6.54 24.43
CA GLY A 18 2.09 -6.03 23.71
C GLY A 18 3.08 -5.14 24.47
N VAL A 19 4.25 -5.00 23.87
CA VAL A 19 5.25 -3.96 24.15
C VAL A 19 5.89 -3.52 22.83
N SER A 20 5.90 -2.21 22.64
CA SER A 20 6.62 -1.45 21.63
C SER A 20 8.14 -1.64 21.70
N GLY A 21 8.81 -1.74 20.55
CA GLY A 21 10.21 -1.35 20.32
C GLY A 21 11.29 -2.19 20.99
N THR A 22 12.15 -2.83 20.19
CA THR A 22 13.60 -2.98 20.38
C THR A 22 14.14 -4.04 19.41
N GLY A 23 15.23 -3.71 18.71
CA GLY A 23 15.91 -4.57 17.75
C GLY A 23 17.41 -4.28 17.69
N GLN A 24 18.00 -3.90 18.82
CA GLN A 24 19.41 -4.16 19.12
C GLN A 24 19.42 -5.49 19.85
N LEU A 25 19.92 -6.57 19.22
CA LEU A 25 20.19 -7.84 19.91
C LEU A 25 21.08 -8.76 19.06
N ILE A 26 22.32 -8.32 18.82
CA ILE A 26 23.52 -9.14 19.08
C ILE A 26 24.55 -8.20 19.71
N SER A 27 24.19 -7.64 20.86
CA SER A 27 25.11 -6.89 21.73
C SER A 27 24.49 -6.74 23.12
N GLU A 28 23.97 -7.82 23.71
CA GLU A 28 23.53 -7.75 25.13
C GLU A 28 23.38 -9.10 25.85
N MET A 29 24.11 -10.14 25.42
CA MET A 29 24.33 -11.35 26.26
C MET A 29 25.73 -11.37 26.90
N GLN A 30 26.22 -10.20 27.32
CA GLN A 30 27.40 -10.09 28.19
C GLN A 30 27.21 -9.13 29.38
N PHE A 31 26.00 -8.64 29.64
CA PHE A 31 25.79 -7.63 30.68
C PHE A 31 25.18 -8.14 32.00
N PHE A 32 24.45 -9.27 32.02
CA PHE A 32 23.88 -9.82 33.28
C PHE A 32 24.71 -10.95 33.94
N GLY A 33 25.92 -11.20 33.45
CA GLY A 33 26.95 -11.95 34.17
C GLY A 33 27.84 -11.08 35.08
N ARG A 34 27.54 -9.78 35.20
CA ARG A 34 28.43 -8.74 35.75
C ARG A 34 28.10 -8.23 37.16
N ILE A 35 27.18 -8.86 37.90
CA ILE A 35 26.91 -8.46 39.31
C ILE A 35 27.31 -9.55 40.33
N VAL A 36 27.44 -10.82 39.92
CA VAL A 36 27.95 -11.89 40.81
C VAL A 36 29.42 -12.25 40.50
N ASN A 37 29.97 -11.79 39.37
CA ASN A 37 31.40 -11.92 39.07
C ASN A 37 32.25 -10.73 39.56
N THR A 38 31.62 -9.68 40.07
CA THR A 38 32.28 -8.40 40.42
C THR A 38 33.24 -8.50 41.61
N ILE A 39 33.12 -9.56 42.42
CA ILE A 39 33.98 -9.77 43.60
C ILE A 39 35.17 -10.71 43.28
N ASN A 40 35.04 -11.60 42.28
CA ASN A 40 36.17 -12.42 41.80
C ASN A 40 36.97 -11.76 40.67
N SER A 41 36.47 -10.68 40.07
CA SER A 41 37.13 -9.96 38.99
C SER A 41 38.21 -8.97 39.44
N VAL A 42 38.24 -8.56 40.71
CA VAL A 42 39.19 -7.55 41.21
C VAL A 42 40.61 -8.14 41.40
N THR A 43 40.74 -9.45 41.63
CA THR A 43 42.02 -10.14 41.75
C THR A 43 42.60 -10.63 40.41
N ASN A 44 41.76 -10.91 39.40
CA ASN A 44 42.21 -11.29 38.05
C ASN A 44 42.44 -10.10 37.08
N LEU A 45 42.07 -8.88 37.47
CA LEU A 45 42.38 -7.66 36.70
C LEU A 45 43.90 -7.37 36.60
N PHE A 46 44.71 -8.05 37.40
CA PHE A 46 46.17 -7.93 37.45
C PHE A 46 46.94 -9.03 36.68
N SER A 47 46.26 -10.00 36.07
CA SER A 47 46.87 -11.22 35.51
C SER A 47 46.72 -11.41 33.99
N ASN A 48 46.56 -10.34 33.20
CA ASN A 48 46.72 -10.45 31.73
C ASN A 48 48.19 -10.25 31.34
N PRO A 49 48.92 -11.29 30.88
CA PRO A 49 50.32 -11.19 30.50
C PRO A 49 50.56 -10.28 29.28
N TYR A 50 49.53 -9.96 28.48
CA TYR A 50 49.62 -9.11 27.29
C TYR A 50 49.05 -7.70 27.50
N ARG A 51 48.85 -7.30 28.76
CA ARG A 51 48.38 -5.94 29.08
C ARG A 51 49.53 -4.95 28.94
N VAL A 52 49.38 -4.02 28.00
CA VAL A 52 50.32 -2.94 27.76
C VAL A 52 50.30 -1.98 28.95
N LYS A 53 51.47 -1.71 29.53
CA LYS A 53 51.64 -0.77 30.65
C LYS A 53 52.77 0.19 30.39
N GLU A 54 52.58 1.45 30.75
CA GLU A 54 53.65 2.42 30.83
C GLU A 54 54.50 2.14 32.07
N VAL A 55 55.82 1.99 31.90
CA VAL A 55 56.76 1.62 32.96
C VAL A 55 58.01 2.50 32.92
N PRO A 56 58.53 2.96 34.07
CA PRO A 56 59.81 3.67 34.13
C PRO A 56 60.97 2.74 33.78
N LEU A 57 61.88 3.17 32.91
CA LEU A 57 63.05 2.36 32.50
C LEU A 57 64.03 2.11 33.66
N VAL A 58 64.00 2.95 34.70
CA VAL A 58 64.81 2.77 35.92
C VAL A 58 64.49 1.45 36.63
N GLU A 59 63.24 0.98 36.57
CA GLU A 59 62.82 -0.29 37.18
C GLU A 59 63.45 -1.51 36.51
N TYR A 60 63.94 -1.34 35.27
CA TYR A 60 64.56 -2.39 34.45
C TYR A 60 66.09 -2.35 34.48
N ALA A 61 66.70 -1.45 35.27
CA ALA A 61 68.16 -1.37 35.43
C ALA A 61 68.76 -2.64 36.08
N SER A 62 67.97 -3.38 36.86
CA SER A 62 68.36 -4.65 37.50
C SER A 62 68.04 -5.89 36.65
N HIS A 63 67.35 -5.73 35.52
CA HIS A 63 66.98 -6.82 34.60
C HIS A 63 68.06 -7.04 33.55
N THR A 64 68.22 -8.29 33.11
CA THR A 64 69.18 -8.63 32.05
C THR A 64 68.54 -8.39 30.69
N ARG A 65 69.05 -7.42 29.92
CA ARG A 65 68.62 -7.20 28.52
C ARG A 65 69.16 -8.32 27.63
N LEU A 66 68.26 -9.11 27.05
CA LEU A 66 68.60 -10.29 26.25
C LEU A 66 68.74 -9.99 24.76
N ARG A 67 67.82 -9.19 24.21
CA ARG A 67 67.74 -8.86 22.77
C ARG A 67 67.19 -7.45 22.58
N GLU A 68 67.58 -6.80 21.50
CA GLU A 68 67.12 -5.46 21.12
C GLU A 68 67.03 -5.37 19.59
N GLU A 69 65.86 -5.00 19.08
CA GLU A 69 65.61 -4.78 17.66
C GLU A 69 64.85 -3.46 17.47
N GLY A 70 65.52 -2.46 16.89
CA GLY A 70 64.96 -1.12 16.76
C GLY A 70 64.70 -0.50 18.14
N ARG A 71 63.44 -0.16 18.42
CA ARG A 71 63.01 0.40 19.72
C ARG A 71 62.40 -0.64 20.68
N VAL A 72 62.41 -1.92 20.29
CA VAL A 72 61.82 -3.01 21.07
C VAL A 72 62.94 -3.82 21.71
N ALA A 73 62.86 -4.05 23.03
CA ALA A 73 63.87 -4.79 23.78
C ALA A 73 63.23 -5.85 24.69
N LEU A 74 63.86 -7.03 24.76
CA LEU A 74 63.45 -8.13 25.63
C LEU A 74 64.33 -8.17 26.87
N TYR A 75 63.71 -8.09 28.04
CA TYR A 75 64.37 -8.13 29.34
C TYR A 75 64.00 -9.40 30.11
N LYS A 76 64.98 -9.98 30.80
CA LYS A 76 64.78 -11.07 31.75
C LYS A 76 64.79 -10.54 33.18
N ASN A 77 63.68 -10.74 33.87
CA ASN A 77 63.57 -10.52 35.30
C ASN A 77 64.02 -11.79 36.05
N ASN A 78 65.24 -11.78 36.59
CA ASN A 78 65.77 -12.93 37.33
C ASN A 78 65.03 -13.18 38.66
N ALA A 79 64.44 -12.15 39.26
CA ALA A 79 63.71 -12.28 40.53
C ALA A 79 62.31 -12.86 40.33
N ALA A 80 61.58 -12.44 39.29
CA ALA A 80 60.22 -12.87 39.02
C ALA A 80 60.11 -14.05 38.04
N ARG A 81 61.24 -14.53 37.49
CA ARG A 81 61.30 -15.54 36.41
C ARG A 81 60.37 -15.19 35.23
N SER A 82 60.38 -13.93 34.82
CA SER A 82 59.56 -13.43 33.72
C SER A 82 60.40 -12.74 32.64
N TRP A 83 59.86 -12.73 31.42
CA TRP A 83 60.41 -12.07 30.24
C TRP A 83 59.47 -10.95 29.83
N ASP A 84 59.97 -9.72 29.92
CA ASP A 84 59.22 -8.50 29.65
C ASP A 84 59.69 -7.91 28.32
N CYS A 85 58.76 -7.65 27.39
CA CYS A 85 59.04 -6.98 26.13
C CYS A 85 58.67 -5.50 26.23
N LEU A 86 59.65 -4.62 26.04
CA LEU A 86 59.50 -3.17 26.18
C LEU A 86 59.63 -2.48 24.83
N LEU A 87 58.76 -1.52 24.55
CA LEU A 87 58.89 -0.54 23.48
C LEU A 87 59.29 0.82 24.08
N VAL A 88 60.49 1.31 23.78
CA VAL A 88 61.00 2.58 24.32
C VAL A 88 60.26 3.77 23.70
N ASN A 89 59.77 4.69 24.52
CA ASN A 89 59.06 5.88 24.06
C ASN A 89 60.06 6.88 23.42
N PRO A 90 59.86 7.29 22.15
CA PRO A 90 60.79 8.21 21.48
C PRO A 90 60.82 9.63 22.06
N GLN A 91 59.75 10.08 22.72
CA GLN A 91 59.69 11.43 23.30
C GLN A 91 60.24 11.48 24.73
N ASN A 92 60.23 10.36 25.44
CA ASN A 92 60.71 10.26 26.81
C ASN A 92 61.51 8.96 26.98
N GLN A 93 62.84 9.06 26.83
CA GLN A 93 63.75 7.92 26.98
C GLN A 93 63.84 7.37 28.41
N LEU A 94 63.12 7.96 29.38
CA LEU A 94 63.01 7.44 30.75
C LEU A 94 61.81 6.51 30.93
N VAL A 95 60.93 6.40 29.94
CA VAL A 95 59.69 5.62 29.99
C VAL A 95 59.59 4.67 28.81
N ALA A 96 59.12 3.46 29.06
CA ALA A 96 58.84 2.45 28.04
C ALA A 96 57.43 1.88 28.20
N PHE A 97 56.89 1.31 27.13
CA PHE A 97 55.65 0.56 27.15
C PHE A 97 55.96 -0.93 27.19
N ARG A 98 55.60 -1.59 28.29
CA ARG A 98 55.68 -3.04 28.42
C ARG A 98 54.56 -3.69 27.63
N ILE A 99 54.87 -4.29 26.49
CA ILE A 99 53.92 -4.91 25.55
C ILE A 99 53.39 -6.25 26.09
N PHE A 100 54.28 -7.08 26.66
CA PHE A 100 53.91 -8.33 27.31
C PHE A 100 54.89 -8.69 28.44
N GLN A 101 54.43 -9.57 29.31
CA GLN A 101 55.16 -10.21 30.41
C GLN A 101 54.81 -11.70 30.40
N LEU A 102 55.76 -12.54 30.00
CA LEU A 102 55.59 -14.00 29.87
C LEU A 102 56.53 -14.74 30.82
N ASP A 103 56.18 -15.97 31.17
CA ASP A 103 56.91 -16.86 32.08
C ASP A 103 57.64 -18.01 31.35
N ASN A 104 57.55 -18.06 30.01
CA ASN A 104 58.23 -19.03 29.15
C ASN A 104 59.21 -18.34 28.20
N GLU A 105 60.49 -18.69 28.29
CA GLU A 105 61.58 -18.13 27.48
C GLU A 105 61.38 -18.32 25.97
N VAL A 106 60.95 -19.51 25.55
CA VAL A 106 60.82 -19.86 24.13
C VAL A 106 59.68 -19.09 23.49
N GLU A 107 58.55 -18.99 24.20
CA GLU A 107 57.40 -18.20 23.75
C GLU A 107 57.71 -16.71 23.74
N ALA A 108 58.38 -16.19 24.78
CA ALA A 108 58.78 -14.79 24.86
C ALA A 108 59.75 -14.40 23.74
N ALA A 109 60.72 -15.24 23.40
CA ALA A 109 61.64 -15.00 22.29
C ALA A 109 60.91 -15.00 20.93
N ARG A 110 60.00 -15.96 20.70
CA ARG A 110 59.18 -16.03 19.47
C ARG A 110 58.28 -14.81 19.33
N HIS A 111 57.58 -14.42 20.40
CA HIS A 111 56.73 -13.23 20.40
C HIS A 111 57.57 -11.96 20.24
N PHE A 112 58.74 -11.86 20.88
CA PHE A 112 59.63 -10.70 20.69
C PHE A 112 60.00 -10.50 19.22
N GLU A 113 60.43 -11.55 18.51
CA GLU A 113 60.77 -11.45 17.09
C GLU A 113 59.57 -11.03 16.23
N GLN A 114 58.38 -11.54 16.56
CA GLN A 114 57.14 -11.17 15.88
C GLN A 114 56.78 -9.69 16.12
N TYR A 115 56.70 -9.26 17.38
CA TYR A 115 56.31 -7.89 17.75
C TYR A 115 57.34 -6.86 17.29
N ALA A 116 58.64 -7.15 17.34
CA ALA A 116 59.70 -6.26 16.86
C ALA A 116 59.56 -5.96 15.36
N ARG A 117 59.27 -6.98 14.54
CA ARG A 117 59.03 -6.82 13.10
C ARG A 117 57.69 -6.14 12.80
N GLN A 118 56.63 -6.47 13.54
CA GLN A 118 55.28 -5.98 13.26
C GLN A 118 55.05 -4.54 13.74
N LEU A 119 55.59 -4.14 14.91
CA LEU A 119 55.39 -2.78 15.46
C LEU A 119 56.24 -1.72 14.77
N ARG A 120 57.40 -2.10 14.22
CA ARG A 120 58.38 -1.17 13.64
C ARG A 120 57.79 -0.22 12.60
N PRO A 121 57.08 -0.70 11.57
CA PRO A 121 56.49 0.19 10.58
C PRO A 121 55.51 1.22 11.15
N PHE A 122 54.78 0.89 12.24
CA PHE A 122 53.76 1.77 12.83
C PHE A 122 54.34 2.93 13.64
N TYR A 123 55.42 2.71 14.40
CA TYR A 123 56.04 3.79 15.17
C TYR A 123 57.06 4.61 14.34
N GLU A 124 57.54 4.09 13.21
CA GLU A 124 58.40 4.84 12.28
C GLU A 124 57.59 5.73 11.34
N SER A 125 56.35 5.35 11.00
CA SER A 125 55.47 6.13 10.13
C SER A 125 54.77 7.30 10.82
N SER A 126 54.60 7.24 12.14
CA SER A 126 53.89 8.26 12.90
C SER A 126 54.83 9.36 13.40
N GLN A 127 54.46 10.63 13.22
CA GLN A 127 55.19 11.77 13.80
C GLN A 127 54.98 11.88 15.32
N GLN A 128 53.91 11.28 15.85
CA GLN A 128 53.60 11.23 17.28
C GLN A 128 53.87 9.82 17.85
N PRO A 129 54.31 9.68 19.11
CA PRO A 129 54.47 8.38 19.73
C PRO A 129 53.13 7.65 19.79
N LEU A 130 53.17 6.34 19.58
CA LEU A 130 51.98 5.50 19.74
C LEU A 130 51.51 5.57 21.20
N GLN A 131 50.26 5.95 21.39
CA GLN A 131 49.66 6.03 22.73
C GLN A 131 49.45 4.63 23.32
N LEU A 132 49.39 4.54 24.65
CA LEU A 132 49.21 3.28 25.38
C LEU A 132 48.00 2.47 24.87
N GLU A 133 46.88 3.15 24.62
CA GLU A 133 45.64 2.53 24.14
C GLU A 133 45.79 1.93 22.74
N VAL A 134 46.44 2.66 21.82
CA VAL A 134 46.72 2.21 20.45
C VAL A 134 47.66 1.00 20.46
N LEU A 135 48.68 1.00 21.33
CA LEU A 135 49.59 -0.14 21.49
C LEU A 135 48.88 -1.38 22.04
N GLN A 136 47.95 -1.21 22.99
CA GLN A 136 47.11 -2.31 23.47
C GLN A 136 46.26 -2.87 22.33
N GLN A 137 45.58 -2.02 21.56
CA GLN A 137 44.76 -2.43 20.43
C GLN A 137 45.56 -3.13 19.33
N LEU A 138 46.75 -2.62 18.99
CA LEU A 138 47.69 -3.27 18.06
C LEU A 138 48.11 -4.65 18.57
N SER A 139 48.47 -4.75 19.84
CA SER A 139 48.86 -6.01 20.47
C SER A 139 47.73 -7.04 20.45
N ASP A 140 46.51 -6.61 20.75
CA ASP A 140 45.33 -7.47 20.70
C ASP A 140 45.00 -7.87 19.25
N CYS A 141 45.14 -6.96 18.27
CA CYS A 141 44.92 -7.24 16.85
C CYS A 141 45.88 -8.29 16.31
N PHE A 142 47.19 -8.18 16.58
CA PHE A 142 48.18 -9.17 16.14
C PHE A 142 47.92 -10.56 16.72
N ARG A 143 47.35 -10.63 17.93
CA ARG A 143 47.00 -11.89 18.59
C ARG A 143 45.71 -12.50 18.07
N ASN A 144 44.69 -11.67 17.83
CA ASN A 144 43.39 -12.12 17.35
C ASN A 144 43.41 -12.51 15.88
N HIS A 145 44.31 -11.89 15.09
CA HIS A 145 44.40 -12.11 13.65
C HIS A 145 45.85 -12.39 13.20
N PRO A 146 46.41 -13.58 13.51
CA PRO A 146 47.81 -13.90 13.22
C PRO A 146 48.12 -14.01 11.73
N SER A 147 47.10 -14.24 10.89
CA SER A 147 47.23 -14.36 9.43
C SER A 147 47.20 -13.01 8.70
N TRP A 148 46.87 -11.92 9.38
CA TRP A 148 46.72 -10.61 8.75
C TRP A 148 48.06 -9.97 8.40
N SER A 149 48.15 -9.44 7.17
CA SER A 149 49.27 -8.57 6.81
C SER A 149 49.22 -7.23 7.57
N LEU A 150 50.36 -6.54 7.66
CA LEU A 150 50.44 -5.24 8.34
C LEU A 150 49.51 -4.17 7.75
N ALA A 151 49.21 -4.22 6.45
CA ALA A 151 48.26 -3.32 5.82
C ALA A 151 46.81 -3.56 6.30
N HIS A 152 46.40 -4.80 6.58
CA HIS A 152 45.09 -5.11 7.17
C HIS A 152 45.00 -4.56 8.59
N VAL A 153 46.05 -4.75 9.38
CA VAL A 153 46.13 -4.20 10.75
C VAL A 153 46.10 -2.67 10.74
N ALA A 154 46.80 -2.02 9.80
CA ALA A 154 46.77 -0.57 9.64
C ALA A 154 45.34 -0.03 9.44
N VAL A 155 44.56 -0.67 8.58
CA VAL A 155 43.15 -0.31 8.35
C VAL A 155 42.29 -0.62 9.58
N GLU A 156 42.46 -1.77 10.21
CA GLU A 156 41.65 -2.14 11.38
C GLU A 156 41.86 -1.13 12.53
N MET A 157 43.07 -0.64 12.71
CA MET A 157 43.41 0.35 13.73
C MET A 157 43.14 1.81 13.31
N GLY A 158 42.76 2.07 12.04
CA GLY A 158 42.55 3.41 11.51
C GLY A 158 43.84 4.24 11.38
N LEU A 159 45.00 3.58 11.25
CA LEU A 159 46.32 4.20 11.18
C LEU A 159 46.72 4.51 9.73
N GLY A 160 45.99 5.41 9.07
CA GLY A 160 46.23 5.78 7.66
C GLY A 160 47.65 6.27 7.36
N GLU A 161 48.27 7.01 8.28
CA GLU A 161 49.65 7.52 8.11
C GLU A 161 50.69 6.40 7.94
N SER A 162 50.36 5.18 8.39
CA SER A 162 51.26 4.02 8.31
C SER A 162 51.51 3.52 6.88
N PHE A 163 50.64 3.88 5.93
CA PHE A 163 50.83 3.56 4.52
C PHE A 163 52.02 4.28 3.86
N ARG A 164 52.58 5.32 4.49
CA ARG A 164 53.82 5.98 4.04
C ARG A 164 55.07 5.10 4.17
N HIS A 165 55.00 4.04 4.97
CA HIS A 165 56.13 3.14 5.17
C HIS A 165 56.16 2.06 4.08
N ASN A 166 57.27 1.96 3.34
CA ASN A 166 57.45 1.04 2.20
C ASN A 166 57.03 -0.41 2.51
N HIS A 167 57.33 -0.90 3.72
CA HIS A 167 56.95 -2.26 4.14
C HIS A 167 55.44 -2.47 4.30
N ILE A 168 54.67 -1.47 4.73
CA ILE A 168 53.20 -1.58 4.78
C ILE A 168 52.65 -1.42 3.36
N GLN A 169 53.22 -0.50 2.57
CA GLN A 169 52.83 -0.26 1.19
C GLN A 169 52.95 -1.53 0.32
N SER A 170 53.97 -2.36 0.53
CA SER A 170 54.11 -3.64 -0.20
C SER A 170 52.97 -4.64 0.03
N PHE A 171 52.19 -4.47 1.11
CA PHE A 171 51.05 -5.33 1.44
C PHE A 171 49.68 -4.72 1.10
N VAL A 172 49.62 -3.57 0.41
CA VAL A 172 48.36 -2.87 0.08
C VAL A 172 47.39 -3.73 -0.74
N ASN A 173 47.92 -4.64 -1.56
CA ASN A 173 47.14 -5.60 -2.36
C ASN A 173 47.20 -7.03 -1.81
N SER A 174 47.66 -7.23 -0.57
CA SER A 174 47.75 -8.55 0.05
C SER A 174 46.35 -9.11 0.29
N ILE A 175 46.18 -10.41 0.07
CA ILE A 175 44.97 -11.17 0.41
C ILE A 175 45.19 -12.05 1.65
N GLN A 176 46.26 -11.80 2.40
CA GLN A 176 46.58 -12.56 3.62
C GLN A 176 45.62 -12.15 4.74
N CYS A 177 44.43 -12.75 4.72
CA CYS A 177 43.34 -12.61 5.67
C CYS A 177 42.47 -13.89 5.59
N GLU A 178 41.70 -14.22 6.63
CA GLU A 178 40.91 -15.46 6.71
C GLU A 178 39.89 -15.61 5.55
N ASP A 179 39.42 -14.49 5.00
CA ASP A 179 38.44 -14.40 3.90
C ASP A 179 39.09 -14.12 2.52
N ASP A 180 40.42 -14.13 2.42
CA ASP A 180 41.18 -13.73 1.23
C ASP A 180 40.85 -12.30 0.75
N CYS A 181 40.38 -11.43 1.66
CA CYS A 181 40.08 -10.04 1.38
C CYS A 181 41.34 -9.17 1.41
N THR A 182 41.27 -7.97 0.81
CA THR A 182 42.37 -7.00 0.80
C THR A 182 42.17 -5.91 1.87
N PRO A 183 43.23 -5.15 2.25
CA PRO A 183 43.09 -4.01 3.15
C PRO A 183 42.04 -3.01 2.67
N LEU A 184 41.92 -2.85 1.35
CA LEU A 184 40.93 -1.98 0.74
C LEU A 184 39.49 -2.47 0.96
N HIS A 185 39.24 -3.78 0.92
CA HIS A 185 37.94 -4.36 1.29
C HIS A 185 37.57 -4.02 2.74
N LEU A 186 38.52 -4.19 3.68
CA LEU A 186 38.30 -3.84 5.09
C LEU A 186 37.99 -2.36 5.28
N ALA A 187 38.72 -1.47 4.59
CA ALA A 187 38.51 -0.02 4.68
C ALA A 187 37.09 0.35 4.21
N CYS A 188 36.64 -0.28 3.13
CA CYS A 188 35.28 -0.11 2.58
C CYS A 188 34.21 -0.58 3.56
N ARG A 189 34.40 -1.74 4.20
CA ARG A 189 33.45 -2.28 5.18
C ARG A 189 33.37 -1.46 6.46
N LYS A 190 34.50 -0.90 6.92
CA LYS A 190 34.54 -0.07 8.13
C LYS A 190 34.01 1.35 7.92
N GLY A 191 33.95 1.82 6.68
CA GLY A 191 33.59 3.22 6.43
C GLY A 191 34.77 4.20 6.64
N ASP A 192 36.01 3.71 6.71
CA ASP A 192 37.18 4.55 7.01
C ASP A 192 37.69 5.26 5.74
N ILE A 193 37.22 6.48 5.56
CA ILE A 193 37.56 7.33 4.40
C ILE A 193 39.04 7.75 4.42
N LYS A 194 39.66 7.90 5.61
CA LYS A 194 41.06 8.32 5.70
C LYS A 194 41.97 7.23 5.19
N CYS A 195 41.82 6.02 5.72
CA CYS A 195 42.58 4.85 5.24
C CYS A 195 42.26 4.56 3.77
N LEU A 196 41.01 4.74 3.33
CA LEU A 196 40.64 4.58 1.92
C LEU A 196 41.45 5.49 0.99
N ARG A 197 41.57 6.79 1.31
CA ARG A 197 42.32 7.75 0.48
C ARG A 197 43.80 7.39 0.41
N GLU A 198 44.42 7.11 1.56
CA GLU A 198 45.83 6.71 1.62
C GLU A 198 46.11 5.42 0.82
N LEU A 199 45.20 4.43 0.89
CA LEU A 199 45.28 3.21 0.07
C LEU A 199 45.15 3.51 -1.44
N MET A 200 44.25 4.42 -1.81
CA MET A 200 44.09 4.84 -3.21
C MET A 200 45.33 5.60 -3.73
N ASP A 201 45.94 6.47 -2.90
CA ASP A 201 47.20 7.16 -3.23
C ASP A 201 48.36 6.16 -3.38
N CYS A 202 48.32 5.05 -2.64
CA CYS A 202 49.22 3.91 -2.80
C CYS A 202 48.90 3.00 -4.00
N HIS A 203 47.98 3.40 -4.88
CA HIS A 203 47.57 2.66 -6.08
C HIS A 203 47.04 1.24 -5.77
N ALA A 204 46.24 1.12 -4.70
CA ALA A 204 45.52 -0.11 -4.38
C ALA A 204 44.60 -0.55 -5.53
N ARG A 205 44.58 -1.85 -5.81
CA ARG A 205 43.80 -2.45 -6.89
C ARG A 205 42.32 -2.64 -6.49
N LEU A 206 41.43 -2.26 -7.40
CA LEU A 206 39.97 -2.35 -7.23
C LEU A 206 39.36 -3.64 -7.80
N ASP A 207 40.13 -4.38 -8.59
CA ASP A 207 39.68 -5.56 -9.35
C ASP A 207 39.92 -6.89 -8.61
N ILE A 208 40.61 -6.86 -7.46
CA ILE A 208 40.82 -8.04 -6.62
C ILE A 208 39.50 -8.39 -5.93
N THR A 209 39.17 -9.68 -5.90
CA THR A 209 37.98 -10.21 -5.22
C THR A 209 38.37 -11.08 -4.02
N ASP A 210 37.50 -11.15 -3.03
CA ASP A 210 37.65 -12.08 -1.91
C ASP A 210 37.31 -13.54 -2.30
N ARG A 211 37.34 -14.47 -1.32
CA ARG A 211 36.99 -15.88 -1.53
C ARG A 211 35.58 -16.11 -2.10
N ASN A 212 34.65 -15.19 -1.84
CA ASN A 212 33.27 -15.25 -2.31
C ASN A 212 33.06 -14.54 -3.66
N GLY A 213 34.14 -14.06 -4.29
CA GLY A 213 34.06 -13.26 -5.51
C GLY A 213 33.53 -11.84 -5.25
N GLU A 214 33.48 -11.39 -4.00
CA GLU A 214 33.00 -10.04 -3.66
C GLU A 214 34.11 -9.01 -3.94
N THR A 215 33.72 -7.90 -4.56
CA THR A 215 34.60 -6.75 -4.83
C THR A 215 34.55 -5.71 -3.71
N VAL A 216 35.44 -4.72 -3.76
CA VAL A 216 35.43 -3.57 -2.83
C VAL A 216 34.09 -2.83 -2.77
N PHE A 217 33.34 -2.79 -3.88
CA PHE A 217 32.00 -2.20 -3.93
C PHE A 217 30.98 -3.03 -3.14
N HIS A 218 31.09 -4.35 -3.10
CA HIS A 218 30.25 -5.18 -2.25
C HIS A 218 30.51 -4.90 -0.77
N TYR A 219 31.78 -4.77 -0.39
CA TYR A 219 32.17 -4.42 0.99
C TYR A 219 31.72 -3.01 1.37
N ALA A 220 31.79 -2.04 0.45
CA ALA A 220 31.30 -0.68 0.66
C ALA A 220 29.78 -0.65 0.93
N VAL A 221 29.01 -1.47 0.19
CA VAL A 221 27.56 -1.64 0.41
C VAL A 221 27.28 -2.28 1.78
N ARG A 222 28.07 -3.28 2.19
CA ARG A 222 27.96 -3.90 3.54
C ARG A 222 28.26 -2.90 4.66
N GLY A 223 29.27 -2.05 4.46
CA GLY A 223 29.61 -0.96 5.39
C GLY A 223 28.54 0.13 5.43
N GLY A 224 27.78 0.31 4.34
CA GLY A 224 26.68 1.26 4.28
C GLY A 224 27.11 2.71 4.07
N SER A 225 28.36 2.96 3.65
CA SER A 225 28.89 4.31 3.43
C SER A 225 28.74 4.72 1.96
N PRO A 226 27.81 5.65 1.62
CA PRO A 226 27.64 6.13 0.25
C PRO A 226 28.87 6.90 -0.25
N GLU A 227 29.55 7.64 0.63
CA GLU A 227 30.73 8.43 0.31
C GLU A 227 31.89 7.57 -0.21
N ILE A 228 32.08 6.38 0.36
CA ILE A 228 33.09 5.42 -0.12
C ILE A 228 32.79 5.00 -1.55
N ILE A 229 31.53 4.71 -1.86
CA ILE A 229 31.13 4.29 -3.21
C ILE A 229 31.39 5.41 -4.22
N GLU A 230 31.04 6.65 -3.88
CA GLU A 230 31.29 7.81 -4.74
C GLU A 230 32.80 8.09 -4.92
N LEU A 231 33.62 7.89 -3.88
CA LEU A 231 35.08 8.03 -3.97
C LEU A 231 35.70 6.96 -4.88
N LEU A 232 35.31 5.69 -4.69
CA LEU A 232 35.77 4.58 -5.51
C LEU A 232 35.31 4.73 -6.97
N GLY A 233 34.08 5.19 -7.18
CA GLY A 233 33.46 5.35 -8.51
C GLY A 233 34.06 6.46 -9.38
N LYS A 234 34.85 7.38 -8.80
CA LYS A 234 35.64 8.36 -9.59
C LYS A 234 36.68 7.70 -10.47
N THR A 235 37.20 6.55 -10.05
CA THR A 235 38.14 5.75 -10.83
C THR A 235 37.32 4.81 -11.70
N SER A 236 37.36 4.95 -13.03
CA SER A 236 36.59 4.11 -13.95
C SER A 236 36.92 2.63 -13.68
N SER A 237 35.97 1.92 -13.06
CA SER A 237 36.20 0.56 -12.57
C SER A 237 35.13 -0.38 -13.05
N VAL A 238 35.55 -1.40 -13.79
CA VAL A 238 34.72 -2.53 -14.23
C VAL A 238 34.11 -3.25 -13.00
N ALA A 239 34.72 -3.14 -11.81
CA ALA A 239 34.31 -3.75 -10.53
C ALA A 239 32.87 -3.41 -10.08
N LEU A 240 32.28 -2.31 -10.57
CA LEU A 240 30.90 -1.90 -10.25
C LEU A 240 29.84 -2.92 -10.69
N ASN A 241 30.14 -3.67 -11.75
CA ASN A 241 29.19 -4.57 -12.39
C ASN A 241 29.56 -6.06 -12.24
N TYR A 242 30.64 -6.38 -11.51
CA TYR A 242 31.04 -7.76 -11.28
C TYR A 242 30.04 -8.49 -10.39
N LEU A 243 29.87 -9.78 -10.67
CA LEU A 243 29.03 -10.69 -9.90
C LEU A 243 29.87 -11.47 -8.90
N SER A 244 29.42 -11.53 -7.65
CA SER A 244 29.95 -12.47 -6.66
C SER A 244 29.65 -13.92 -7.05
N ASN A 245 30.22 -14.88 -6.33
CA ASN A 245 29.94 -16.32 -6.52
C ASN A 245 28.46 -16.68 -6.31
N GLN A 246 27.69 -15.81 -5.64
CA GLN A 246 26.23 -15.94 -5.50
C GLN A 246 25.46 -15.32 -6.67
N GLY A 247 26.14 -14.84 -7.71
CA GLY A 247 25.54 -14.17 -8.86
C GLY A 247 24.93 -12.83 -8.49
N GLN A 248 25.57 -12.04 -7.63
CA GLN A 248 25.07 -10.74 -7.19
C GLN A 248 26.05 -9.63 -7.54
N SER A 249 25.55 -8.54 -8.12
CA SER A 249 26.36 -7.31 -8.24
C SER A 249 26.23 -6.46 -6.96
N PRO A 250 27.07 -5.44 -6.77
CA PRO A 250 26.93 -4.50 -5.64
C PRO A 250 25.53 -3.90 -5.55
N LEU A 251 24.90 -3.60 -6.70
CA LEU A 251 23.53 -3.08 -6.74
C LEU A 251 22.49 -4.13 -6.32
N HIS A 252 22.69 -5.41 -6.67
CA HIS A 252 21.84 -6.50 -6.16
C HIS A 252 21.95 -6.61 -4.63
N LEU A 253 23.17 -6.54 -4.10
CA LEU A 253 23.41 -6.62 -2.65
C LEU A 253 22.77 -5.43 -1.92
N ALA A 254 22.89 -4.22 -2.45
CA ALA A 254 22.24 -3.04 -1.88
C ALA A 254 20.70 -3.20 -1.85
N CYS A 255 20.12 -3.73 -2.93
CA CYS A 255 18.70 -4.04 -3.04
C CYS A 255 18.25 -5.19 -2.13
N GLN A 256 19.12 -6.14 -1.81
CA GLN A 256 18.80 -7.21 -0.85
C GLN A 256 18.85 -6.70 0.59
N LEU A 257 19.85 -5.90 0.94
CA LEU A 257 20.06 -5.36 2.29
C LEU A 257 19.17 -4.14 2.59
N GLY A 258 18.52 -3.55 1.58
CA GLY A 258 17.68 -2.36 1.75
C GLY A 258 18.47 -1.07 1.99
N LYS A 259 19.71 -0.98 1.49
CA LYS A 259 20.61 0.16 1.68
C LYS A 259 20.39 1.21 0.59
N GLU A 260 19.31 1.99 0.71
CA GLU A 260 18.88 2.99 -0.28
C GLU A 260 19.99 3.97 -0.68
N ASP A 261 20.67 4.60 0.29
CA ASP A 261 21.71 5.60 0.00
C ASP A 261 22.87 5.03 -0.81
N THR A 262 23.25 3.78 -0.53
CA THR A 262 24.30 3.08 -1.28
C THR A 262 23.83 2.70 -2.68
N ALA A 263 22.56 2.30 -2.85
CA ALA A 263 21.98 2.01 -4.14
C ALA A 263 21.95 3.28 -5.02
N VAL A 264 21.52 4.41 -4.45
CA VAL A 264 21.56 5.73 -5.11
C VAL A 264 22.98 6.09 -5.52
N SER A 265 23.95 5.91 -4.64
CA SER A 265 25.36 6.22 -4.93
C SER A 265 25.97 5.34 -6.01
N LEU A 266 25.65 4.04 -6.02
CA LEU A 266 26.03 3.12 -7.10
C LEU A 266 25.44 3.55 -8.45
N LEU A 267 24.16 3.94 -8.46
CA LEU A 267 23.46 4.41 -9.65
C LEU A 267 24.05 5.72 -10.18
N LYS A 268 24.40 6.67 -9.29
CA LYS A 268 25.15 7.89 -9.67
C LYS A 268 26.50 7.55 -10.31
N CYS A 269 27.17 6.51 -9.85
CA CYS A 269 28.41 5.99 -10.42
C CYS A 269 28.21 5.16 -11.72
N ARG A 270 27.01 5.17 -12.30
CA ARG A 270 26.63 4.44 -13.52
C ARG A 270 26.71 2.92 -13.39
N ALA A 271 26.41 2.36 -12.21
CA ALA A 271 26.18 0.93 -12.06
C ALA A 271 25.02 0.48 -12.98
N SER A 272 25.19 -0.63 -13.68
CA SER A 272 24.20 -1.08 -14.66
C SER A 272 23.01 -1.76 -13.99
N CYS A 273 21.80 -1.30 -14.31
CA CYS A 273 20.54 -1.93 -13.91
C CYS A 273 20.25 -3.22 -14.70
N ASN A 274 20.91 -3.42 -15.85
CA ASN A 274 20.65 -4.54 -16.77
C ASN A 274 21.54 -5.76 -16.51
N ILE A 275 22.11 -5.88 -15.32
CA ILE A 275 22.90 -7.05 -14.95
C ILE A 275 21.96 -8.13 -14.44
N THR A 276 21.97 -9.30 -15.07
CA THR A 276 21.20 -10.45 -14.61
C THR A 276 21.94 -11.18 -13.50
N GLY A 277 21.44 -11.07 -12.27
CA GLY A 277 21.90 -11.87 -11.14
C GLY A 277 21.10 -13.16 -10.95
N ALA A 278 21.34 -13.86 -9.83
CA ALA A 278 20.66 -15.11 -9.49
C ALA A 278 19.13 -14.98 -9.35
N LEU A 279 18.62 -13.76 -9.16
CA LEU A 279 17.20 -13.45 -8.98
C LEU A 279 16.61 -12.59 -10.11
N GLY A 280 17.29 -12.50 -11.25
CA GLY A 280 16.97 -11.56 -12.33
C GLY A 280 17.71 -10.24 -12.13
N PHE A 281 17.15 -9.13 -12.62
CA PHE A 281 17.76 -7.80 -12.49
C PHE A 281 17.71 -7.26 -11.04
N PRO A 282 18.48 -6.20 -10.71
CA PRO A 282 18.47 -5.60 -9.37
C PRO A 282 17.09 -5.17 -8.89
N ILE A 283 16.23 -4.66 -9.78
CA ILE A 283 14.84 -4.31 -9.45
C ILE A 283 14.01 -5.53 -8.98
N HIS A 284 14.22 -6.70 -9.59
CA HIS A 284 13.57 -7.95 -9.18
C HIS A 284 14.04 -8.38 -7.78
N THR A 285 15.32 -8.14 -7.47
CA THR A 285 15.87 -8.39 -6.14
C THR A 285 15.24 -7.43 -5.12
N ALA A 286 15.19 -6.13 -5.41
CA ALA A 286 14.53 -5.14 -4.55
C ALA A 286 13.07 -5.53 -4.27
N LEU A 287 12.32 -5.97 -5.29
CA LEU A 287 10.95 -6.43 -5.14
C LEU A 287 10.81 -7.71 -4.31
N LYS A 288 11.71 -8.69 -4.52
CA LYS A 288 11.71 -9.93 -3.73
C LYS A 288 11.92 -9.65 -2.24
N TYR A 289 12.74 -8.66 -1.89
CA TYR A 289 13.01 -8.26 -0.51
C TYR A 289 12.13 -7.08 -0.03
N SER A 290 11.17 -6.64 -0.84
CA SER A 290 10.25 -5.53 -0.53
C SER A 290 10.95 -4.20 -0.19
N GLN A 291 12.10 -3.93 -0.81
CA GLN A 291 12.90 -2.73 -0.56
C GLN A 291 12.45 -1.56 -1.45
N LYS A 292 11.48 -0.77 -0.94
CA LYS A 292 10.86 0.35 -1.65
C LYS A 292 11.86 1.43 -2.08
N GLY A 293 12.70 1.90 -1.16
CA GLY A 293 13.69 2.93 -1.46
C GLY A 293 14.65 2.54 -2.58
N CYS A 294 15.16 1.30 -2.54
CA CYS A 294 16.03 0.78 -3.60
C CYS A 294 15.31 0.65 -4.95
N ALA A 295 14.07 0.15 -4.96
CA ALA A 295 13.28 0.07 -6.19
C ALA A 295 13.00 1.47 -6.76
N GLN A 296 12.61 2.44 -5.92
CA GLN A 296 12.39 3.82 -6.34
C GLN A 296 13.67 4.44 -6.92
N ALA A 297 14.82 4.24 -6.27
CA ALA A 297 16.11 4.74 -6.76
C ALA A 297 16.45 4.20 -8.16
N ILE A 298 16.23 2.90 -8.39
CA ILE A 298 16.42 2.28 -9.70
C ILE A 298 15.48 2.91 -10.73
N LEU A 299 14.19 3.03 -10.41
CA LEU A 299 13.17 3.56 -11.33
C LEU A 299 13.36 5.05 -11.65
N ASN A 300 13.86 5.83 -10.69
CA ASN A 300 14.21 7.23 -10.91
C ASN A 300 15.41 7.40 -11.86
N THR A 301 16.33 6.43 -11.86
CA THR A 301 17.53 6.46 -12.71
C THR A 301 17.25 5.90 -14.10
N ASP A 302 16.53 4.79 -14.16
CA ASP A 302 16.20 4.09 -15.40
C ASP A 302 14.74 3.63 -15.39
N VAL A 303 13.88 4.45 -15.99
CA VAL A 303 12.43 4.18 -16.11
C VAL A 303 12.16 2.91 -16.93
N SER A 304 13.07 2.50 -17.82
CA SER A 304 12.87 1.28 -18.62
C SER A 304 12.82 0.00 -17.77
N GLN A 305 13.39 0.04 -16.56
CA GLN A 305 13.35 -1.09 -15.62
C GLN A 305 11.93 -1.46 -15.20
N VAL A 306 10.96 -0.54 -15.28
CA VAL A 306 9.53 -0.80 -15.00
C VAL A 306 8.98 -1.95 -15.85
N GLN A 307 9.52 -2.16 -17.05
CA GLN A 307 9.05 -3.18 -17.99
C GLN A 307 10.06 -4.32 -18.19
N SER A 308 11.11 -4.36 -17.36
CA SER A 308 12.13 -5.41 -17.44
C SER A 308 11.53 -6.77 -17.09
N LYS A 309 11.65 -7.73 -18.00
CA LYS A 309 11.13 -9.09 -17.79
C LYS A 309 12.15 -9.94 -17.05
N ASP A 310 11.72 -10.65 -16.00
CA ASP A 310 12.53 -11.65 -15.33
C ASP A 310 13.00 -12.71 -16.36
N PRO A 311 14.33 -12.95 -16.50
CA PRO A 311 14.85 -13.96 -17.41
C PRO A 311 14.26 -15.36 -17.24
N ARG A 312 13.78 -15.75 -16.05
CA ARG A 312 13.27 -17.11 -15.79
C ARG A 312 11.83 -17.34 -16.23
N TYR A 313 10.95 -16.39 -15.94
CA TYR A 313 9.50 -16.56 -16.16
C TYR A 313 8.91 -15.51 -17.10
N GLY A 314 9.69 -14.52 -17.53
CA GLY A 314 9.23 -13.44 -18.40
C GLY A 314 8.29 -12.44 -17.73
N GLY A 315 8.13 -12.49 -16.40
CA GLY A 315 7.24 -11.59 -15.66
C GLY A 315 7.88 -10.22 -15.44
N THR A 316 7.09 -9.15 -15.61
CA THR A 316 7.49 -7.77 -15.27
C THR A 316 7.70 -7.59 -13.76
N PRO A 317 8.31 -6.48 -13.30
CA PRO A 317 8.47 -6.16 -11.88
C PRO A 317 7.14 -6.28 -11.10
N LEU A 318 6.01 -5.91 -11.73
CA LEU A 318 4.68 -5.99 -11.12
C LEU A 318 4.25 -7.42 -10.74
N HIS A 319 4.69 -8.44 -11.48
CA HIS A 319 4.40 -9.85 -11.16
C HIS A 319 5.02 -10.28 -9.83
N TRP A 320 6.11 -9.63 -9.40
CA TRP A 320 6.90 -10.02 -8.25
C TRP A 320 6.66 -9.15 -7.01
N ALA A 321 5.87 -8.08 -7.14
CA ALA A 321 5.52 -7.19 -6.03
C ALA A 321 4.85 -7.94 -4.87
N LYS A 322 5.33 -7.71 -3.64
CA LYS A 322 4.87 -8.45 -2.44
C LYS A 322 3.84 -7.72 -1.57
N ASN A 323 3.77 -6.40 -1.69
CA ASN A 323 2.88 -5.56 -0.89
C ASN A 323 2.16 -4.52 -1.76
N ALA A 324 1.08 -3.95 -1.22
CA ALA A 324 0.26 -2.95 -1.91
C ALA A 324 1.08 -1.69 -2.25
N GLU A 325 1.98 -1.26 -1.37
CA GLU A 325 2.80 -0.07 -1.60
C GLU A 325 3.75 -0.21 -2.80
N MET A 326 4.46 -1.33 -2.94
CA MET A 326 5.32 -1.57 -4.11
C MET A 326 4.48 -1.71 -5.38
N THR A 327 3.32 -2.34 -5.28
CA THR A 327 2.39 -2.46 -6.41
C THR A 327 1.95 -1.07 -6.88
N ARG A 328 1.51 -0.19 -5.97
CA ARG A 328 1.17 1.21 -6.29
C ARG A 328 2.35 1.97 -6.88
N LEU A 329 3.56 1.80 -6.33
CA LEU A 329 4.78 2.44 -6.82
C LEU A 329 5.03 2.13 -8.29
N LEU A 330 5.01 0.84 -8.64
CA LEU A 330 5.24 0.38 -10.01
C LEU A 330 4.18 0.91 -10.98
N LEU A 331 2.91 0.94 -10.55
CA LEU A 331 1.81 1.48 -11.35
C LEU A 331 1.93 2.98 -11.57
N LEU A 332 2.33 3.74 -10.54
CA LEU A 332 2.59 5.18 -10.66
C LEU A 332 3.76 5.48 -11.60
N CYS A 333 4.76 4.59 -11.66
CA CYS A 333 5.87 4.67 -12.62
C CYS A 333 5.49 4.18 -14.04
N GLY A 334 4.21 3.88 -14.31
CA GLY A 334 3.72 3.51 -15.64
C GLY A 334 3.89 2.04 -16.01
N CYS A 335 3.92 1.13 -15.03
CA CYS A 335 3.94 -0.30 -15.32
C CYS A 335 2.65 -0.76 -16.00
N GLU A 336 2.80 -1.59 -17.03
CA GLU A 336 1.67 -2.17 -17.73
C GLU A 336 0.97 -3.20 -16.84
N VAL A 337 -0.27 -2.89 -16.44
CA VAL A 337 -1.06 -3.67 -15.49
C VAL A 337 -1.35 -5.08 -16.02
N ASN A 338 -1.64 -5.18 -17.33
CA ASN A 338 -2.11 -6.39 -17.99
C ASN A 338 -1.00 -7.14 -18.75
N ALA A 339 0.26 -6.79 -18.51
CA ALA A 339 1.39 -7.52 -19.07
C ALA A 339 1.33 -9.00 -18.66
N VAL A 340 1.68 -9.89 -19.60
CA VAL A 340 1.70 -11.34 -19.41
C VAL A 340 3.13 -11.87 -19.28
N SER A 341 3.29 -12.87 -18.43
CA SER A 341 4.50 -13.68 -18.30
C SER A 341 4.64 -14.68 -19.47
N ASN A 342 5.74 -15.44 -19.49
CA ASN A 342 5.91 -16.55 -20.45
C ASN A 342 4.92 -17.70 -20.23
N THR A 343 4.28 -17.78 -19.05
CA THR A 343 3.21 -18.74 -18.75
C THR A 343 1.82 -18.18 -19.06
N ALA A 344 1.73 -17.05 -19.77
CA ALA A 344 0.52 -16.27 -20.03
C ALA A 344 -0.16 -15.69 -18.78
N ASP A 345 0.42 -15.84 -17.58
CA ASP A 345 -0.13 -15.28 -16.35
C ASP A 345 0.10 -13.76 -16.30
N THR A 346 -0.95 -13.00 -15.95
CA THR A 346 -0.81 -11.58 -15.58
C THR A 346 -0.37 -11.40 -14.13
N ALA A 347 0.03 -10.18 -13.74
CA ALA A 347 0.33 -9.88 -12.34
C ALA A 347 -0.84 -10.23 -11.40
N LEU A 348 -2.09 -10.03 -11.83
CA LEU A 348 -3.28 -10.38 -11.06
C LEU A 348 -3.35 -11.90 -10.78
N HIS A 349 -3.04 -12.74 -11.76
CA HIS A 349 -2.98 -14.20 -11.57
C HIS A 349 -1.97 -14.57 -10.48
N ILE A 350 -0.78 -13.98 -10.49
CA ILE A 350 0.26 -14.25 -9.50
C ILE A 350 -0.17 -13.79 -8.10
N MET A 351 -0.78 -12.60 -7.97
CA MET A 351 -1.27 -12.10 -6.67
C MET A 351 -2.34 -13.01 -6.09
N VAL A 352 -3.30 -13.46 -6.90
CA VAL A 352 -4.35 -14.39 -6.48
C VAL A 352 -3.75 -15.76 -6.10
N LYS A 353 -2.89 -16.33 -6.95
CA LYS A 353 -2.22 -17.62 -6.70
C LYS A 353 -1.42 -17.62 -5.40
N ARG A 354 -0.90 -16.46 -4.98
CA ARG A 354 -0.12 -16.27 -3.75
C ARG A 354 -0.97 -15.77 -2.57
N GLY A 355 -2.26 -15.50 -2.75
CA GLY A 355 -3.16 -15.00 -1.69
C GLY A 355 -2.86 -13.57 -1.23
N ARG A 356 -2.30 -12.73 -2.10
CA ARG A 356 -1.96 -11.32 -1.80
C ARG A 356 -3.16 -10.42 -2.10
N PHE A 357 -4.16 -10.45 -1.23
CA PHE A 357 -5.42 -9.71 -1.39
C PHE A 357 -5.22 -8.22 -1.66
N ASP A 358 -4.47 -7.51 -0.82
CA ASP A 358 -4.26 -6.06 -1.00
C ASP A 358 -3.57 -5.72 -2.33
N CYS A 359 -2.65 -6.56 -2.80
CA CYS A 359 -1.99 -6.36 -4.10
C CYS A 359 -2.97 -6.58 -5.25
N ALA A 360 -3.81 -7.62 -5.17
CA ALA A 360 -4.85 -7.88 -6.15
C ALA A 360 -5.86 -6.73 -6.21
N MET A 361 -6.26 -6.18 -5.07
CA MET A 361 -7.13 -5.00 -4.99
C MET A 361 -6.51 -3.77 -5.64
N VAL A 362 -5.23 -3.49 -5.39
CA VAL A 362 -4.51 -2.41 -6.09
C VAL A 362 -4.52 -2.63 -7.61
N LEU A 363 -4.26 -3.84 -8.09
CA LEU A 363 -4.26 -4.14 -9.53
C LEU A 363 -5.65 -3.94 -10.16
N VAL A 364 -6.69 -4.52 -9.56
CA VAL A 364 -8.08 -4.44 -10.07
C VAL A 364 -8.57 -3.00 -10.10
N THR A 365 -8.27 -2.22 -9.06
CA THR A 365 -8.63 -0.78 -8.99
C THR A 365 -7.83 0.08 -9.95
N HIS A 366 -6.74 -0.43 -10.55
CA HIS A 366 -5.96 0.23 -11.60
C HIS A 366 -6.22 -0.36 -12.99
N GLY A 367 -7.32 -1.11 -13.17
CA GLY A 367 -7.76 -1.60 -14.47
C GLY A 367 -7.19 -2.97 -14.86
N ALA A 368 -6.80 -3.80 -13.90
CA ALA A 368 -6.45 -5.19 -14.20
C ALA A 368 -7.68 -5.96 -14.72
N LEU A 369 -7.48 -6.66 -15.83
CA LEU A 369 -8.52 -7.44 -16.49
C LEU A 369 -8.79 -8.75 -15.72
N THR A 370 -9.95 -8.84 -15.09
CA THR A 370 -10.39 -9.97 -14.24
C THR A 370 -10.75 -11.23 -15.02
N ASN A 371 -10.97 -11.13 -16.34
CA ASN A 371 -11.39 -12.24 -17.22
C ASN A 371 -10.27 -12.77 -18.13
N THR A 372 -9.04 -12.28 -17.96
CA THR A 372 -7.89 -12.74 -18.76
C THR A 372 -7.62 -14.21 -18.47
N LYS A 373 -7.39 -15.02 -19.50
CA LYS A 373 -6.97 -16.41 -19.37
C LYS A 373 -5.45 -16.51 -19.24
N GLY A 374 -4.97 -17.05 -18.12
CA GLY A 374 -3.56 -17.31 -17.87
C GLY A 374 -3.17 -18.75 -18.16
N GLN A 375 -2.32 -19.31 -17.31
CA GLN A 375 -1.86 -20.69 -17.44
C GLN A 375 -3.03 -21.70 -17.41
N ASP A 376 -3.04 -22.63 -18.37
CA ASP A 376 -4.09 -23.64 -18.59
C ASP A 376 -5.51 -23.05 -18.81
N GLY A 377 -5.59 -21.83 -19.34
CA GLY A 377 -6.84 -21.13 -19.59
C GLY A 377 -7.54 -20.63 -18.32
N ASN A 378 -6.91 -20.76 -17.15
CA ASN A 378 -7.49 -20.34 -15.88
C ASN A 378 -7.53 -18.82 -15.79
N THR A 379 -8.71 -18.28 -15.50
CA THR A 379 -8.85 -16.87 -15.10
C THR A 379 -8.39 -16.67 -13.64
N PRO A 380 -8.15 -15.42 -13.17
CA PRO A 380 -7.91 -15.13 -11.76
C PRO A 380 -9.00 -15.73 -10.85
N LEU A 381 -10.25 -15.76 -11.29
CA LEU A 381 -11.35 -16.34 -10.53
C LEU A 381 -11.19 -17.86 -10.33
N HIS A 382 -10.74 -18.61 -11.36
CA HIS A 382 -10.43 -20.04 -11.21
C HIS A 382 -9.35 -20.26 -10.14
N LEU A 383 -8.30 -19.44 -10.15
CA LEU A 383 -7.21 -19.53 -9.17
C LEU A 383 -7.69 -19.22 -7.76
N ALA A 384 -8.56 -18.22 -7.59
CA ALA A 384 -9.14 -17.86 -6.29
C ALA A 384 -10.02 -18.99 -5.74
N MET A 385 -10.87 -19.58 -6.59
CA MET A 385 -11.73 -20.74 -6.25
C MET A 385 -10.90 -21.97 -5.86
N LYS A 386 -9.83 -22.26 -6.60
CA LYS A 386 -8.92 -23.37 -6.31
C LYS A 386 -8.23 -23.23 -4.95
N GLN A 387 -7.97 -22.00 -4.52
CA GLN A 387 -7.31 -21.67 -3.24
C GLN A 387 -8.31 -21.45 -2.07
N ASP A 388 -9.63 -21.53 -2.31
CA ASP A 388 -10.69 -21.30 -1.31
C ASP A 388 -10.64 -19.91 -0.63
N GLN A 389 -10.21 -18.87 -1.38
CA GLN A 389 -10.04 -17.51 -0.85
C GLN A 389 -11.33 -16.68 -1.00
N LEU A 390 -12.25 -16.77 -0.04
CA LEU A 390 -13.58 -16.14 -0.09
C LEU A 390 -13.54 -14.63 -0.38
N ASP A 391 -12.70 -13.86 0.31
CA ASP A 391 -12.64 -12.40 0.13
C ASP A 391 -12.15 -12.03 -1.28
N MET A 392 -11.15 -12.77 -1.79
CA MET A 392 -10.65 -12.61 -3.16
C MET A 392 -11.73 -12.95 -4.20
N ILE A 393 -12.49 -14.02 -3.96
CA ILE A 393 -13.58 -14.46 -4.83
C ILE A 393 -14.67 -13.39 -4.91
N LYS A 394 -15.13 -12.88 -3.76
CA LYS A 394 -16.10 -11.79 -3.70
C LYS A 394 -15.58 -10.55 -4.42
N ALA A 395 -14.33 -10.17 -4.18
CA ALA A 395 -13.70 -9.03 -4.84
C ALA A 395 -13.73 -9.20 -6.37
N LEU A 396 -13.19 -10.29 -6.89
CA LEU A 396 -13.14 -10.53 -8.34
C LEU A 396 -14.52 -10.46 -8.98
N ILE A 397 -15.55 -11.07 -8.38
CA ILE A 397 -16.93 -11.04 -8.89
C ILE A 397 -17.51 -9.62 -8.85
N VAL A 398 -17.32 -8.90 -7.73
CA VAL A 398 -17.78 -7.50 -7.60
C VAL A 398 -17.17 -6.63 -8.70
N PHE A 399 -15.89 -6.85 -9.03
CA PHE A 399 -15.19 -6.17 -10.12
C PHE A 399 -15.39 -6.81 -11.50
N GLY A 400 -16.44 -7.61 -11.69
CA GLY A 400 -16.91 -8.07 -13.00
C GLY A 400 -16.22 -9.32 -13.54
N ALA A 401 -15.60 -10.14 -12.68
CA ALA A 401 -15.16 -11.47 -13.10
C ALA A 401 -16.37 -12.33 -13.49
N ASP A 402 -16.27 -12.92 -14.68
CA ASP A 402 -17.26 -13.82 -15.25
C ASP A 402 -17.10 -15.23 -14.65
N VAL A 403 -18.23 -15.77 -14.19
CA VAL A 403 -18.31 -17.07 -13.51
C VAL A 403 -18.52 -18.24 -14.47
N ASP A 404 -18.73 -17.97 -15.76
CA ASP A 404 -19.07 -18.96 -16.79
C ASP A 404 -17.92 -19.25 -17.76
N ILE A 405 -16.87 -18.41 -17.78
CA ILE A 405 -15.70 -18.61 -18.67
C ILE A 405 -15.03 -19.96 -18.35
N PRO A 406 -14.98 -20.94 -19.28
CA PRO A 406 -14.31 -22.20 -19.02
C PRO A 406 -12.78 -22.07 -19.21
N ASN A 407 -12.01 -22.80 -18.40
CA ASN A 407 -10.58 -23.00 -18.63
C ASN A 407 -10.31 -23.99 -19.79
N ASP A 408 -9.04 -24.30 -20.06
CA ASP A 408 -8.67 -25.18 -21.19
C ASP A 408 -9.14 -26.64 -21.00
N PHE A 409 -9.54 -27.01 -19.79
CA PHE A 409 -10.15 -28.31 -19.46
C PHE A 409 -11.69 -28.30 -19.56
N GLY A 410 -12.30 -27.18 -19.96
CA GLY A 410 -13.75 -27.03 -19.99
C GLY A 410 -14.38 -26.84 -18.61
N GLU A 411 -13.60 -26.63 -17.55
CA GLU A 411 -14.11 -26.37 -16.21
C GLU A 411 -14.45 -24.89 -16.06
N SER A 412 -15.66 -24.56 -15.62
CA SER A 412 -16.00 -23.20 -15.14
C SER A 412 -15.42 -22.97 -13.73
N PRO A 413 -15.25 -21.70 -13.30
CA PRO A 413 -14.85 -21.37 -11.93
C PRO A 413 -15.73 -22.06 -10.87
N GLY A 414 -17.03 -22.18 -11.14
CA GLY A 414 -17.96 -22.87 -10.27
C GLY A 414 -17.73 -24.37 -10.18
N LEU A 415 -17.38 -25.03 -11.28
CA LEU A 415 -17.01 -26.45 -11.27
C LEU A 415 -15.71 -26.68 -10.49
N VAL A 416 -14.72 -25.79 -10.66
CA VAL A 416 -13.48 -25.82 -9.87
C VAL A 416 -13.77 -25.69 -8.39
N ALA A 417 -14.63 -24.75 -7.99
CA ALA A 417 -15.05 -24.59 -6.59
C ALA A 417 -15.71 -25.86 -6.04
N ALA A 418 -16.62 -26.48 -6.81
CA ALA A 418 -17.33 -27.69 -6.42
C ALA A 418 -16.39 -28.90 -6.22
N ARG A 419 -15.32 -28.99 -7.02
CA ARG A 419 -14.32 -30.07 -6.96
C ARG A 419 -13.27 -29.86 -5.87
N THR A 420 -12.83 -28.62 -5.67
CA THR A 420 -11.63 -28.31 -4.88
C THR A 420 -11.95 -27.87 -3.45
N SER A 421 -13.06 -27.16 -3.23
CA SER A 421 -13.42 -26.65 -1.91
C SER A 421 -13.84 -27.80 -0.97
N LYS A 422 -13.27 -27.82 0.24
CA LYS A 422 -13.54 -28.81 1.29
C LYS A 422 -14.10 -28.08 2.52
N GLY A 423 -15.16 -28.62 3.15
CA GLY A 423 -15.70 -28.11 4.42
C GLY A 423 -16.80 -27.03 4.28
N ALA A 424 -16.88 -26.13 5.27
CA ALA A 424 -17.98 -25.16 5.41
C ALA A 424 -18.04 -24.11 4.28
N ASN A 425 -16.89 -23.72 3.73
CA ASN A 425 -16.78 -22.72 2.67
C ASN A 425 -17.41 -23.18 1.36
N ARG A 426 -17.46 -24.48 1.09
CA ARG A 426 -18.08 -25.04 -0.13
C ARG A 426 -19.55 -24.64 -0.26
N LYS A 427 -20.31 -24.70 0.84
CA LYS A 427 -21.73 -24.32 0.83
C LYS A 427 -21.88 -22.83 0.52
N VAL A 428 -21.03 -22.01 1.14
CA VAL A 428 -20.99 -20.56 0.91
C VAL A 428 -20.63 -20.26 -0.56
N LEU A 429 -19.58 -20.87 -1.10
CA LEU A 429 -19.17 -20.69 -2.50
C LEU A 429 -20.23 -21.07 -3.52
N LEU A 430 -20.90 -22.20 -3.32
CA LEU A 430 -21.96 -22.63 -4.23
C LEU A 430 -23.19 -21.70 -4.16
N ASP A 431 -23.51 -21.18 -2.97
CA ASP A 431 -24.58 -20.19 -2.77
C ASP A 431 -24.22 -18.82 -3.38
N LEU A 432 -22.95 -18.40 -3.24
CA LEU A 432 -22.40 -17.20 -3.88
C LEU A 432 -22.56 -17.30 -5.41
N LEU A 433 -22.14 -18.43 -6.01
CA LEU A 433 -22.23 -18.67 -7.45
C LEU A 433 -23.69 -18.72 -7.94
N GLN A 434 -24.57 -19.35 -7.17
CA GLN A 434 -26.00 -19.38 -7.47
C GLN A 434 -26.61 -17.97 -7.51
N THR A 435 -26.16 -17.08 -6.61
CA THR A 435 -26.65 -15.70 -6.55
C THR A 435 -26.19 -14.87 -7.74
N VAL A 436 -25.03 -15.19 -8.31
CA VAL A 436 -24.49 -14.54 -9.50
C VAL A 436 -25.09 -15.11 -10.80
N GLY A 437 -25.90 -16.16 -10.70
CA GLY A 437 -26.60 -16.77 -11.83
C GLY A 437 -25.88 -17.94 -12.49
N ALA A 438 -24.81 -18.47 -11.88
CA ALA A 438 -24.11 -19.64 -12.41
C ALA A 438 -25.03 -20.88 -12.35
N GLU A 439 -25.09 -21.65 -13.44
CA GLU A 439 -25.85 -22.90 -13.48
C GLU A 439 -25.26 -23.93 -12.49
N ARG A 440 -26.13 -24.73 -11.86
CA ARG A 440 -25.73 -25.68 -10.83
C ARG A 440 -24.96 -26.85 -11.46
N CYS A 441 -23.64 -26.78 -11.45
CA CYS A 441 -22.81 -27.90 -11.92
C CYS A 441 -22.86 -29.06 -10.91
N HIS A 442 -23.50 -30.16 -11.27
CA HIS A 442 -23.36 -31.43 -10.56
C HIS A 442 -22.08 -32.13 -11.04
N PRO A 443 -21.24 -32.70 -10.15
CA PRO A 443 -20.16 -33.56 -10.59
C PRO A 443 -20.77 -34.75 -11.35
N PRO A 444 -20.18 -35.18 -12.48
CA PRO A 444 -20.67 -36.35 -13.21
C PRO A 444 -20.67 -37.57 -12.28
N LYS A 445 -21.79 -38.30 -12.24
CA LYS A 445 -21.85 -39.59 -11.55
C LYS A 445 -20.89 -40.57 -12.23
N PRO A 446 -20.24 -41.50 -11.50
CA PRO A 446 -19.30 -42.47 -12.09
C PRO A 446 -19.91 -43.48 -13.08
N GLU A 447 -21.22 -43.42 -13.35
CA GLU A 447 -21.93 -44.37 -14.18
C GLU A 447 -22.86 -43.64 -15.14
N SER A 448 -22.32 -43.12 -16.24
CA SER A 448 -23.09 -42.70 -17.42
C SER A 448 -22.20 -42.81 -18.65
N PRO A 449 -22.55 -43.62 -19.66
CA PRO A 449 -21.71 -43.81 -20.84
C PRO A 449 -21.73 -42.55 -21.72
N CYS A 450 -20.59 -42.26 -22.34
CA CYS A 450 -20.42 -41.20 -23.32
C CYS A 450 -21.40 -41.41 -24.48
N LEU A 451 -22.20 -40.39 -24.84
CA LEU A 451 -22.98 -40.44 -26.07
C LEU A 451 -22.76 -39.18 -26.92
N VAL A 452 -22.39 -39.49 -28.16
CA VAL A 452 -22.20 -38.66 -29.33
C VAL A 452 -23.54 -38.09 -29.79
N SER A 453 -23.48 -36.88 -30.36
CA SER A 453 -24.56 -36.08 -30.93
C SER A 453 -25.48 -36.83 -31.90
N SER A 454 -26.80 -36.64 -31.81
CA SER A 454 -27.77 -36.92 -32.87
C SER A 454 -29.12 -36.27 -32.57
N GLU A 455 -29.64 -35.52 -33.55
CA GLU A 455 -30.91 -34.80 -33.58
C GLU A 455 -32.12 -35.76 -33.68
N LEU A 456 -33.25 -35.45 -33.00
CA LEU A 456 -34.67 -35.72 -33.38
C LEU A 456 -35.65 -35.22 -32.26
N PRO A 457 -36.93 -34.91 -32.57
CA PRO A 457 -37.83 -34.10 -31.73
C PRO A 457 -38.69 -34.92 -30.73
N PRO A 458 -39.31 -34.31 -29.69
CA PRO A 458 -40.02 -35.05 -28.64
C PRO A 458 -41.56 -35.11 -28.82
N PRO A 459 -42.26 -36.15 -28.31
CA PRO A 459 -43.71 -36.15 -28.06
C PRO A 459 -44.06 -35.87 -26.56
N PRO A 460 -45.35 -35.69 -26.19
CA PRO A 460 -45.76 -34.70 -25.17
C PRO A 460 -46.28 -35.25 -23.80
N PHE A 461 -46.41 -34.30 -22.85
CA PHE A 461 -47.08 -34.32 -21.51
C PHE A 461 -46.35 -35.08 -20.38
N SER A 462 -46.33 -34.70 -19.09
CA SER A 462 -46.81 -33.62 -18.20
C SER A 462 -45.98 -33.81 -16.89
N SER A 463 -45.60 -32.86 -16.03
CA SER A 463 -46.37 -31.95 -15.18
C SER A 463 -45.39 -31.03 -14.41
N THR A 464 -45.77 -29.77 -14.23
CA THR A 464 -45.03 -28.64 -13.63
C THR A 464 -44.82 -28.68 -12.10
N PRO A 465 -43.78 -27.97 -11.60
CA PRO A 465 -43.93 -26.92 -10.58
C PRO A 465 -43.37 -25.55 -11.09
N PRO A 466 -43.59 -24.41 -10.39
CA PRO A 466 -43.72 -23.10 -11.03
C PRO A 466 -42.42 -22.56 -11.64
N ALA A 467 -42.56 -21.98 -12.83
CA ALA A 467 -41.48 -21.39 -13.61
C ALA A 467 -40.84 -20.19 -12.90
N ARG A 468 -39.51 -20.25 -12.75
CA ARG A 468 -38.64 -19.12 -12.42
C ARG A 468 -38.34 -18.35 -13.72
N PRO A 469 -38.37 -17.01 -13.76
CA PRO A 469 -37.97 -16.25 -14.96
C PRO A 469 -36.48 -16.45 -15.23
N PRO A 470 -36.03 -16.55 -16.50
CA PRO A 470 -34.64 -16.79 -16.81
C PRO A 470 -33.80 -15.50 -16.61
N PRO A 471 -32.58 -15.59 -16.06
CA PRO A 471 -31.60 -14.51 -16.12
C PRO A 471 -31.07 -14.33 -17.56
N PRO A 472 -30.43 -13.18 -17.88
CA PRO A 472 -30.03 -12.83 -19.25
C PRO A 472 -29.10 -13.89 -19.84
N ARG A 473 -29.52 -14.47 -20.95
CA ARG A 473 -28.72 -15.38 -21.77
C ARG A 473 -27.81 -14.55 -22.69
N ASN A 474 -26.50 -14.60 -22.46
CA ASN A 474 -25.54 -14.42 -23.54
C ASN A 474 -25.51 -15.73 -24.34
N LYS A 475 -26.30 -15.82 -25.41
CA LYS A 475 -26.26 -16.95 -26.33
C LYS A 475 -25.38 -16.63 -27.53
N SER A 476 -24.37 -17.48 -27.71
CA SER A 476 -23.52 -17.55 -28.91
C SER A 476 -24.32 -17.91 -30.16
N CYS A 477 -24.25 -17.00 -31.14
CA CYS A 477 -24.30 -17.13 -32.60
C CYS A 477 -25.12 -18.26 -33.26
N GLY A 478 -26.26 -17.88 -33.84
CA GLY A 478 -26.87 -18.47 -35.03
C GLY A 478 -27.63 -17.35 -35.76
N LEU A 479 -27.06 -16.84 -36.86
CA LEU A 479 -27.45 -15.60 -37.54
C LEU A 479 -28.91 -15.62 -38.03
N GLY A 480 -29.74 -14.75 -37.47
CA GLY A 480 -31.12 -14.48 -37.91
C GLY A 480 -31.27 -13.08 -38.49
N PHE A 481 -32.32 -12.86 -39.28
CA PHE A 481 -32.59 -11.61 -40.04
C PHE A 481 -32.70 -10.33 -39.16
N GLU A 482 -32.98 -10.48 -37.85
CA GLU A 482 -32.97 -9.39 -36.84
C GLU A 482 -31.54 -8.86 -36.55
N ASP A 483 -30.51 -9.70 -36.70
CA ASP A 483 -29.10 -9.34 -36.46
C ASP A 483 -28.57 -8.35 -37.50
N VAL A 484 -29.16 -8.30 -38.71
CA VAL A 484 -28.80 -7.34 -39.75
C VAL A 484 -29.19 -5.90 -39.34
N ILE A 485 -30.29 -5.76 -38.59
CA ILE A 485 -30.71 -4.45 -38.07
C ILE A 485 -29.81 -4.00 -36.92
N HIS A 486 -29.38 -4.90 -36.03
CA HIS A 486 -28.45 -4.58 -34.93
C HIS A 486 -27.01 -4.35 -35.39
N ILE A 487 -26.54 -5.09 -36.40
CA ILE A 487 -25.24 -4.84 -37.05
C ILE A 487 -25.25 -3.49 -37.76
N SER A 488 -26.36 -3.09 -38.40
CA SER A 488 -26.48 -1.77 -39.04
C SER A 488 -26.47 -0.60 -38.04
N THR A 489 -27.01 -0.80 -36.84
CA THR A 489 -26.97 0.22 -35.77
C THR A 489 -25.61 0.25 -35.07
N ALA A 490 -24.98 -0.90 -34.82
CA ALA A 490 -23.63 -0.98 -34.24
C ALA A 490 -22.54 -0.42 -35.17
N LEU A 491 -22.62 -0.68 -36.48
CA LEU A 491 -21.75 -0.05 -37.48
C LEU A 491 -21.98 1.48 -37.58
N GLY A 492 -23.21 1.94 -37.36
CA GLY A 492 -23.53 3.37 -37.29
C GLY A 492 -22.85 4.11 -36.13
N TYR A 493 -22.55 3.41 -35.02
CA TYR A 493 -21.82 3.97 -33.88
C TYR A 493 -20.29 3.85 -33.99
N MET A 494 -19.77 2.82 -34.68
CA MET A 494 -18.32 2.65 -34.86
C MET A 494 -17.71 3.57 -35.92
N LEU A 495 -18.51 4.14 -36.83
CA LEU A 495 -18.04 5.03 -37.91
C LEU A 495 -18.07 6.53 -37.57
N LYS A 496 -18.38 6.93 -36.33
CA LYS A 496 -18.30 8.34 -35.91
C LYS A 496 -16.99 8.61 -35.16
N THR A 497 -16.04 9.20 -35.86
CA THR A 497 -14.89 9.91 -35.26
C THR A 497 -15.38 11.05 -34.35
N PRO A 498 -14.63 11.43 -33.31
CA PRO A 498 -15.08 12.42 -32.35
C PRO A 498 -14.85 13.82 -32.94
N ASP A 499 -15.85 14.38 -33.58
CA ASP A 499 -15.93 15.83 -33.75
C ASP A 499 -17.38 16.29 -33.94
N VAL A 500 -17.68 17.38 -33.23
CA VAL A 500 -18.87 18.24 -33.27
C VAL A 500 -20.21 17.60 -32.85
N VAL A 501 -20.72 18.20 -31.77
CA VAL A 501 -22.10 18.25 -31.28
C VAL A 501 -23.14 17.93 -32.36
N ASP A 502 -23.75 16.76 -32.29
CA ASP A 502 -25.07 16.54 -32.89
C ASP A 502 -25.90 15.62 -31.99
N SER A 503 -26.85 16.27 -31.31
CA SER A 503 -27.90 15.65 -30.51
C SER A 503 -28.79 14.77 -31.37
N VAL A 504 -28.77 13.46 -31.14
CA VAL A 504 -29.86 12.57 -31.57
C VAL A 504 -31.13 13.07 -30.88
N SER A 505 -32.15 13.40 -31.67
CA SER A 505 -33.38 14.01 -31.20
C SER A 505 -34.11 13.11 -30.20
N ASP A 506 -34.00 13.45 -28.93
CA ASP A 506 -34.74 12.81 -27.84
C ASP A 506 -36.24 13.15 -28.02
N GLY A 507 -37.05 12.14 -28.32
CA GLY A 507 -38.50 12.26 -28.39
C GLY A 507 -39.01 12.69 -27.02
N LYS A 508 -39.35 13.97 -26.88
CA LYS A 508 -39.62 14.62 -25.59
C LYS A 508 -40.76 13.94 -24.83
N SER A 509 -40.41 13.09 -23.86
CA SER A 509 -41.30 12.71 -22.78
C SER A 509 -41.74 13.97 -22.02
N ASN A 510 -43.04 14.04 -21.70
CA ASN A 510 -43.62 15.15 -20.94
C ASN A 510 -43.34 15.05 -19.42
N LEU A 511 -42.65 13.98 -19.00
CA LEU A 511 -42.30 13.72 -17.62
C LEU A 511 -40.80 13.93 -17.38
N ASP A 512 -40.46 14.45 -16.22
CA ASP A 512 -39.10 14.55 -15.71
C ASP A 512 -38.81 13.40 -14.73
N ARG A 513 -37.61 12.85 -14.83
CA ARG A 513 -37.10 11.76 -13.98
C ARG A 513 -36.04 12.30 -13.04
N VAL A 514 -36.16 11.99 -11.75
CA VAL A 514 -35.28 12.51 -10.69
C VAL A 514 -34.47 11.40 -10.04
N LEU A 515 -33.18 11.62 -9.89
CA LEU A 515 -32.26 10.78 -9.11
C LEU A 515 -31.76 11.56 -7.89
N CYS A 516 -31.87 10.97 -6.70
CA CYS A 516 -31.38 11.52 -5.44
C CYS A 516 -30.36 10.57 -4.84
N LEU A 517 -29.15 11.08 -4.58
CA LEU A 517 -28.01 10.34 -4.07
C LEU A 517 -27.65 10.83 -2.65
N ASP A 518 -27.81 9.95 -1.68
CA ASP A 518 -27.55 10.30 -0.27
C ASP A 518 -26.07 10.53 0.04
N GLY A 519 -25.80 11.26 1.13
CA GLY A 519 -24.47 11.34 1.72
C GLY A 519 -24.11 10.12 2.57
N GLY A 520 -22.82 9.87 2.77
CA GLY A 520 -22.36 8.72 3.55
C GLY A 520 -20.89 8.32 3.42
N GLY A 521 -19.99 9.27 3.07
CA GLY A 521 -18.54 9.02 3.02
C GLY A 521 -18.12 8.00 1.96
N ILE A 522 -17.20 7.10 2.29
CA ILE A 522 -16.70 6.06 1.38
C ILE A 522 -17.77 5.05 0.97
N ARG A 523 -18.86 4.94 1.74
CA ARG A 523 -20.03 4.11 1.42
C ARG A 523 -20.76 4.55 0.15
N GLY A 524 -20.37 5.67 -0.47
CA GLY A 524 -20.77 6.00 -1.84
C GLY A 524 -20.50 4.87 -2.85
N LEU A 525 -19.59 3.93 -2.53
CA LEU A 525 -19.43 2.66 -3.25
C LEU A 525 -20.74 1.86 -3.40
N VAL A 526 -21.62 1.88 -2.39
CA VAL A 526 -22.95 1.24 -2.45
C VAL A 526 -23.83 1.90 -3.50
N LEU A 527 -23.82 3.24 -3.57
CA LEU A 527 -24.54 4.00 -4.60
C LEU A 527 -24.03 3.64 -5.99
N ILE A 528 -22.70 3.59 -6.16
CA ILE A 528 -22.08 3.22 -7.43
C ILE A 528 -22.54 1.82 -7.84
N GLN A 529 -22.57 0.84 -6.93
CA GLN A 529 -23.00 -0.52 -7.25
C GLN A 529 -24.48 -0.60 -7.67
N LEU A 530 -25.36 0.15 -7.00
CA LEU A 530 -26.77 0.27 -7.39
C LEU A 530 -26.90 0.92 -8.78
N LEU A 531 -26.14 1.99 -9.05
CA LEU A 531 -26.11 2.65 -10.35
C LEU A 531 -25.60 1.73 -11.46
N ILE A 532 -24.54 0.94 -11.22
CA ILE A 532 -24.05 -0.08 -12.16
C ILE A 532 -25.16 -1.07 -12.50
N ALA A 533 -25.93 -1.51 -11.51
CA ALA A 533 -27.03 -2.44 -11.76
C ALA A 533 -28.15 -1.80 -12.61
N ILE A 534 -28.47 -0.52 -12.37
CA ILE A 534 -29.43 0.24 -13.20
C ILE A 534 -28.90 0.41 -14.63
N GLU A 535 -27.64 0.82 -14.82
CA GLU A 535 -27.04 0.97 -16.16
C GLU A 535 -27.04 -0.35 -16.93
N LYS A 536 -26.62 -1.45 -16.29
CA LYS A 536 -26.60 -2.78 -16.92
C LYS A 536 -27.99 -3.26 -17.30
N ALA A 537 -28.99 -3.00 -16.47
CA ALA A 537 -30.35 -3.48 -16.71
C ALA A 537 -31.12 -2.62 -17.72
N THR A 538 -30.77 -1.34 -17.87
CA THR A 538 -31.37 -0.43 -18.87
C THR A 538 -30.61 -0.39 -20.19
N GLY A 539 -29.32 -0.75 -20.20
CA GLY A 539 -28.44 -0.61 -21.34
C GLY A 539 -28.10 0.84 -21.71
N ARG A 540 -28.32 1.80 -20.80
CA ARG A 540 -28.08 3.24 -21.02
C ARG A 540 -27.29 3.85 -19.85
N PRO A 541 -26.44 4.86 -20.10
CA PRO A 541 -25.72 5.53 -19.04
C PRO A 541 -26.66 6.34 -18.14
N ILE A 542 -26.36 6.44 -16.84
CA ILE A 542 -27.22 7.16 -15.86
C ILE A 542 -27.53 8.59 -16.30
N ARG A 543 -26.56 9.28 -16.91
CA ARG A 543 -26.70 10.67 -17.37
C ARG A 543 -27.87 10.87 -18.35
N ASP A 544 -28.21 9.84 -19.11
CA ASP A 544 -29.25 9.89 -20.15
C ASP A 544 -30.59 9.35 -19.64
N LEU A 545 -30.62 8.73 -18.45
CA LEU A 545 -31.83 8.18 -17.82
C LEU A 545 -32.58 9.21 -16.97
N PHE A 546 -31.88 10.19 -16.41
CA PHE A 546 -32.44 11.15 -15.46
C PHE A 546 -32.34 12.58 -15.97
N ASP A 547 -33.38 13.38 -15.76
CA ASP A 547 -33.43 14.79 -16.14
C ASP A 547 -32.89 15.70 -15.02
N TRP A 548 -33.02 15.24 -13.78
CA TRP A 548 -32.55 15.90 -12.55
C TRP A 548 -31.74 14.93 -11.68
N ILE A 549 -30.61 15.41 -11.16
CA ILE A 549 -29.78 14.66 -10.21
C ILE A 549 -29.49 15.54 -8.99
N ALA A 550 -29.82 15.05 -7.81
CA ALA A 550 -29.52 15.69 -6.54
C ALA A 550 -28.54 14.83 -5.73
N GLY A 551 -27.59 15.46 -5.04
CA GLY A 551 -26.59 14.73 -4.27
C GLY A 551 -26.13 15.45 -3.00
N THR A 552 -25.85 14.68 -1.96
CA THR A 552 -25.25 15.18 -0.71
C THR A 552 -23.94 14.47 -0.42
N SER A 553 -22.92 15.18 0.06
CA SER A 553 -21.62 14.62 0.43
C SER A 553 -21.03 13.77 -0.70
N THR A 554 -20.77 12.49 -0.46
CA THR A 554 -20.35 11.52 -1.48
C THR A 554 -21.32 11.40 -2.66
N GLY A 555 -22.64 11.44 -2.42
CA GLY A 555 -23.66 11.47 -3.46
C GLY A 555 -23.58 12.75 -4.31
N GLY A 556 -23.12 13.87 -3.72
CA GLY A 556 -22.82 15.11 -4.44
C GLY A 556 -21.62 14.95 -5.39
N ILE A 557 -20.54 14.31 -4.93
CA ILE A 557 -19.38 13.98 -5.77
C ILE A 557 -19.80 13.07 -6.93
N LEU A 558 -20.61 12.04 -6.66
CA LEU A 558 -21.12 11.11 -7.68
C LEU A 558 -22.07 11.80 -8.67
N ALA A 559 -22.98 12.66 -8.19
CA ALA A 559 -23.89 13.41 -9.05
C ALA A 559 -23.11 14.26 -10.07
N LEU A 560 -22.06 14.96 -9.61
CA LEU A 560 -21.18 15.74 -10.49
C LEU A 560 -20.42 14.81 -11.46
N ALA A 561 -19.93 13.67 -11.00
CA ALA A 561 -19.23 12.71 -11.85
C ALA A 561 -20.12 12.13 -12.97
N VAL A 562 -21.37 11.78 -12.67
CA VAL A 562 -22.37 11.32 -13.66
C VAL A 562 -22.61 12.39 -14.71
N VAL A 563 -22.80 13.64 -14.30
CA VAL A 563 -23.06 14.77 -15.19
C VAL A 563 -21.88 15.02 -16.13
N HIS A 564 -20.64 14.84 -15.65
CA HIS A 564 -19.43 14.87 -16.47
C HIS A 564 -19.19 13.61 -17.33
N GLY A 565 -20.13 12.66 -17.36
CA GLY A 565 -20.07 11.48 -18.23
C GLY A 565 -19.05 10.41 -17.80
N LYS A 566 -18.67 10.39 -16.52
CA LYS A 566 -17.78 9.35 -15.99
C LYS A 566 -18.53 8.04 -15.81
N SER A 567 -17.93 6.92 -16.25
CA SER A 567 -18.56 5.60 -16.11
C SER A 567 -18.58 5.11 -14.67
N MET A 568 -19.60 4.33 -14.30
CA MET A 568 -19.74 3.86 -12.92
C MET A 568 -18.64 2.86 -12.53
N ASP A 569 -18.18 2.00 -13.45
CA ASP A 569 -17.03 1.11 -13.20
C ASP A 569 -15.74 1.90 -12.91
N TYR A 570 -15.51 3.01 -13.64
CA TYR A 570 -14.40 3.91 -13.36
C TYR A 570 -14.54 4.53 -11.96
N LEU A 571 -15.73 5.00 -11.58
CA LEU A 571 -15.97 5.62 -10.27
C LEU A 571 -15.79 4.64 -9.12
N ARG A 572 -16.19 3.38 -9.29
CA ARG A 572 -15.91 2.33 -8.29
C ARG A 572 -14.42 2.21 -8.03
N CYS A 573 -13.62 2.02 -9.08
CA CYS A 573 -12.16 1.94 -8.97
C CYS A 573 -11.55 3.23 -8.41
N LEU A 574 -12.06 4.39 -8.83
CA LEU A 574 -11.61 5.70 -8.37
C LEU A 574 -11.80 5.86 -6.86
N TYR A 575 -12.92 5.41 -6.29
CA TYR A 575 -13.20 5.50 -4.86
C TYR A 575 -12.24 4.64 -4.03
N PHE A 576 -11.91 3.44 -4.49
CA PHE A 576 -10.88 2.60 -3.85
C PHE A 576 -9.48 3.24 -3.90
N ARG A 577 -9.15 4.00 -4.95
CA ARG A 577 -7.90 4.77 -5.00
C ARG A 577 -7.97 6.00 -4.09
N MET A 578 -9.09 6.72 -4.13
CA MET A 578 -9.33 7.94 -3.35
C MET A 578 -9.21 7.69 -1.85
N LYS A 579 -9.81 6.62 -1.30
CA LYS A 579 -9.74 6.34 0.14
C LYS A 579 -8.29 6.19 0.62
N ASP A 580 -7.43 5.59 -0.20
CA ASP A 580 -6.03 5.35 0.12
C ASP A 580 -5.19 6.63 0.01
N GLU A 581 -5.61 7.61 -0.78
CA GLU A 581 -4.97 8.93 -0.93
C GLU A 581 -5.44 9.91 0.16
N VAL A 582 -6.74 9.90 0.46
CA VAL A 582 -7.42 10.92 1.27
C VAL A 582 -7.41 10.60 2.76
N PHE A 583 -7.63 9.35 3.16
CA PHE A 583 -7.74 8.97 4.58
C PHE A 583 -6.39 8.52 5.16
N ARG A 584 -5.38 9.38 5.03
CA ARG A 584 -4.04 9.16 5.61
C ARG A 584 -3.85 9.99 6.87
N GLY A 585 -3.35 9.36 7.93
CA GLY A 585 -3.06 10.02 9.20
C GLY A 585 -4.23 9.98 10.19
N SER A 586 -4.30 10.96 11.09
CA SER A 586 -5.32 11.08 12.13
C SER A 586 -6.34 12.17 11.80
N ARG A 587 -7.56 12.03 12.34
CA ARG A 587 -8.62 13.02 12.17
C ARG A 587 -8.32 14.30 13.00
N PRO A 588 -8.68 15.49 12.49
CA PRO A 588 -9.20 15.75 11.15
C PRO A 588 -8.09 15.62 10.09
N TYR A 589 -8.41 15.02 8.95
CA TYR A 589 -7.49 14.81 7.84
C TYR A 589 -7.06 16.11 7.18
N GLU A 590 -5.86 16.11 6.59
CA GLU A 590 -5.42 17.18 5.71
C GLU A 590 -6.39 17.30 4.53
N SER A 591 -6.78 18.54 4.21
CA SER A 591 -7.75 18.78 3.14
C SER A 591 -7.12 18.74 1.74
N GLU A 592 -5.80 18.86 1.65
CA GLU A 592 -5.10 18.99 0.38
C GLU A 592 -5.20 17.74 -0.51
N PRO A 593 -5.04 16.50 -0.01
CA PRO A 593 -5.23 15.30 -0.83
C PRO A 593 -6.62 15.23 -1.47
N LEU A 594 -7.68 15.58 -0.73
CA LEU A 594 -9.05 15.61 -1.28
C LEU A 594 -9.23 16.76 -2.27
N ASN A 595 -8.65 17.93 -2.01
CA ASN A 595 -8.73 19.07 -2.93
C ASN A 595 -8.06 18.73 -4.27
N GLU A 596 -6.83 18.24 -4.25
CA GLU A 596 -6.07 17.86 -5.45
C GLU A 596 -6.73 16.71 -6.19
N PHE A 597 -7.27 15.73 -5.46
CA PHE A 597 -8.10 14.68 -6.06
C PHE A 597 -9.30 15.27 -6.82
N LEU A 598 -10.08 16.15 -6.19
CA LEU A 598 -11.27 16.74 -6.83
C LEU A 598 -10.90 17.65 -8.01
N LYS A 599 -9.79 18.40 -7.92
CA LYS A 599 -9.27 19.21 -9.04
C LYS A 599 -8.82 18.35 -10.21
N ARG A 600 -8.07 17.27 -9.95
CA ARG A 600 -7.65 16.31 -10.98
C ARG A 600 -8.85 15.68 -11.68
N GLU A 601 -9.88 15.34 -10.91
CA GLU A 601 -11.04 14.64 -11.42
C GLU A 601 -12.05 15.55 -12.14
N PHE A 602 -12.29 16.77 -11.65
CA PHE A 602 -13.31 17.67 -12.21
C PHE A 602 -12.74 18.85 -12.99
N GLY A 603 -11.41 19.05 -12.96
CA GLY A 603 -10.73 20.23 -13.49
C GLY A 603 -10.73 21.39 -12.48
N GLU A 604 -9.61 22.11 -12.39
CA GLU A 604 -9.43 23.21 -11.43
C GLU A 604 -10.30 24.44 -11.73
N HIS A 605 -10.57 24.68 -13.02
CA HIS A 605 -11.29 25.87 -13.50
C HIS A 605 -12.70 25.58 -14.05
N THR A 606 -13.11 24.32 -14.05
CA THR A 606 -14.41 23.89 -14.56
C THR A 606 -15.54 24.48 -13.72
N LYS A 607 -16.42 25.23 -14.37
CA LYS A 607 -17.58 25.87 -13.75
C LYS A 607 -18.81 24.97 -13.79
N MET A 608 -19.68 25.11 -12.78
CA MET A 608 -20.92 24.32 -12.66
C MET A 608 -21.83 24.43 -13.88
N THR A 609 -21.88 25.60 -14.52
CA THR A 609 -22.76 25.89 -15.67
C THR A 609 -22.22 25.41 -17.02
N GLU A 610 -20.99 24.87 -17.07
CA GLU A 610 -20.41 24.32 -18.30
C GLU A 610 -21.13 23.03 -18.74
N VAL A 611 -21.71 22.28 -17.79
CA VAL A 611 -22.56 21.14 -18.11
C VAL A 611 -24.02 21.52 -17.92
N GLN A 612 -24.83 21.46 -18.98
CA GLN A 612 -26.23 21.91 -18.94
C GLN A 612 -27.25 20.78 -18.70
N LYS A 613 -26.87 19.52 -18.97
CA LYS A 613 -27.75 18.36 -18.82
C LYS A 613 -26.99 17.15 -18.25
N PRO A 614 -27.61 16.39 -17.32
CA PRO A 614 -28.87 16.70 -16.63
C PRO A 614 -28.72 17.89 -15.68
N LYS A 615 -29.84 18.39 -15.15
CA LYS A 615 -29.80 19.43 -14.12
C LYS A 615 -29.29 18.83 -12.83
N VAL A 616 -28.27 19.43 -12.24
CA VAL A 616 -27.64 18.91 -11.02
C VAL A 616 -27.76 19.90 -9.88
N MET A 617 -28.05 19.38 -8.70
CA MET A 617 -28.03 20.14 -7.45
C MET A 617 -27.25 19.38 -6.37
N VAL A 618 -26.35 20.08 -5.69
CA VAL A 618 -25.49 19.52 -4.67
C VAL A 618 -25.66 20.33 -3.38
N THR A 619 -25.91 19.63 -2.28
CA THR A 619 -26.20 20.28 -0.98
C THR A 619 -24.91 20.72 -0.28
N GLY A 620 -25.00 21.79 0.50
CA GLY A 620 -23.95 22.23 1.41
C GLY A 620 -24.54 23.07 2.54
N THR A 621 -23.98 22.94 3.74
CA THR A 621 -24.44 23.67 4.92
C THR A 621 -23.70 24.99 5.03
N LEU A 622 -24.40 26.11 4.92
CA LEU A 622 -23.85 27.45 5.03
C LEU A 622 -23.78 27.86 6.51
N CYS A 623 -22.56 27.89 7.04
CA CYS A 623 -22.30 28.01 8.48
C CYS A 623 -21.64 29.33 8.88
N ASP A 624 -21.56 30.33 7.99
CA ASP A 624 -21.12 31.70 8.32
C ASP A 624 -22.20 32.52 9.06
N ARG A 625 -23.32 31.89 9.39
CA ARG A 625 -24.53 32.50 9.96
C ARG A 625 -25.20 31.54 10.94
N GLN A 626 -25.95 32.12 11.88
CA GLN A 626 -26.81 31.39 12.81
C GLN A 626 -28.21 32.02 12.77
N PRO A 627 -29.29 31.27 12.47
CA PRO A 627 -29.32 29.84 12.12
C PRO A 627 -28.56 29.50 10.83
N ALA A 628 -27.96 28.31 10.77
CA ALA A 628 -27.33 27.80 9.55
C ALA A 628 -28.38 27.57 8.44
N GLU A 629 -27.98 27.74 7.18
CA GLU A 629 -28.89 27.64 6.02
C GLU A 629 -28.42 26.57 5.04
N LEU A 630 -29.37 25.91 4.37
CA LEU A 630 -29.06 25.01 3.27
C LEU A 630 -28.73 25.80 2.00
N HIS A 631 -27.59 25.51 1.40
CA HIS A 631 -27.19 26.02 0.09
C HIS A 631 -27.21 24.89 -0.94
N LEU A 632 -27.78 25.17 -2.12
CA LEU A 632 -27.74 24.28 -3.27
C LEU A 632 -26.79 24.84 -4.32
N PHE A 633 -25.67 24.16 -4.53
CA PHE A 633 -24.81 24.35 -5.69
C PHE A 633 -25.49 23.75 -6.91
N ARG A 634 -25.59 24.49 -8.01
CA ARG A 634 -26.44 24.10 -9.16
C ARG A 634 -25.84 24.50 -10.49
N ASN A 635 -26.17 23.77 -11.56
CA ASN A 635 -25.77 24.10 -12.95
C ASN A 635 -26.83 24.91 -13.71
N TYR A 636 -27.97 25.22 -13.09
CA TYR A 636 -29.04 26.02 -13.66
C TYR A 636 -29.28 27.30 -12.84
N GLN A 637 -30.02 28.24 -13.42
CA GLN A 637 -30.36 29.49 -12.75
C GLN A 637 -31.27 29.25 -11.55
N ALA A 638 -30.99 29.94 -10.44
CA ALA A 638 -31.76 29.82 -9.21
C ALA A 638 -33.24 30.20 -9.42
N PRO A 639 -34.20 29.50 -8.79
CA PRO A 639 -35.60 29.93 -8.78
C PRO A 639 -35.76 31.30 -8.10
N GLU A 640 -36.50 32.22 -8.73
CA GLU A 640 -36.72 33.58 -8.22
C GLU A 640 -37.83 33.68 -7.16
N THR A 641 -38.53 32.58 -6.89
CA THR A 641 -39.72 32.54 -6.03
C THR A 641 -39.45 32.77 -4.55
N ARG A 642 -38.18 32.84 -4.11
CA ARG A 642 -37.85 33.21 -2.72
C ARG A 642 -38.12 34.70 -2.51
N THR A 643 -39.31 35.01 -2.00
CA THR A 643 -39.69 36.33 -1.51
C THR A 643 -38.85 36.71 -0.28
N GLY A 644 -37.75 37.40 -0.50
CA GLY A 644 -36.93 38.03 0.55
C GLY A 644 -36.13 37.06 1.44
N PRO A 645 -35.19 37.59 2.27
CA PRO A 645 -34.47 36.77 3.23
C PRO A 645 -35.45 36.24 4.30
N SER A 646 -35.38 34.94 4.57
CA SER A 646 -36.20 34.25 5.59
C SER A 646 -36.01 34.78 7.01
N TYR A 647 -34.87 35.44 7.25
CA TYR A 647 -34.49 36.01 8.53
C TYR A 647 -34.19 37.51 8.41
N LYS A 648 -34.59 38.28 9.43
CA LYS A 648 -34.10 39.65 9.61
C LYS A 648 -32.62 39.58 10.00
N THR A 649 -31.75 40.04 9.11
CA THR A 649 -30.29 40.01 9.35
C THR A 649 -29.82 41.32 9.97
N THR A 650 -29.15 41.25 11.13
CA THR A 650 -28.43 42.39 11.72
C THR A 650 -26.98 42.50 11.22
N ALA A 651 -26.46 41.44 10.60
CA ALA A 651 -25.10 41.35 10.09
C ALA A 651 -25.08 41.40 8.55
N SER A 652 -23.97 41.90 7.98
CA SER A 652 -23.72 41.86 6.54
C SER A 652 -22.99 40.56 6.18
N PHE A 653 -23.65 39.67 5.45
CA PHE A 653 -23.05 38.44 4.95
C PHE A 653 -22.55 38.61 3.52
N LYS A 654 -21.45 37.91 3.18
CA LYS A 654 -20.96 37.86 1.79
C LYS A 654 -22.05 37.26 0.89
N PRO A 655 -22.36 37.85 -0.28
CA PRO A 655 -23.38 37.31 -1.19
C PRO A 655 -23.05 35.88 -1.63
N LEU A 656 -24.08 35.13 -2.00
CA LEU A 656 -23.90 33.80 -2.59
C LEU A 656 -23.26 33.92 -3.97
N THR A 657 -22.34 33.01 -4.27
CA THR A 657 -21.71 32.94 -5.59
C THR A 657 -22.76 32.52 -6.60
N LYS A 658 -22.84 33.22 -7.73
CA LYS A 658 -23.76 32.85 -8.81
C LYS A 658 -23.34 31.52 -9.44
N PRO A 659 -24.28 30.72 -9.98
CA PRO A 659 -23.96 29.45 -10.64
C PRO A 659 -22.85 29.55 -11.71
N GLU A 660 -22.80 30.66 -12.46
CA GLU A 660 -21.78 30.95 -13.48
C GLU A 660 -20.33 31.11 -12.95
N ASP A 661 -20.18 31.33 -11.65
CA ASP A 661 -18.87 31.52 -10.99
C ASP A 661 -18.54 30.40 -9.99
N GLN A 662 -19.41 29.39 -9.86
CA GLN A 662 -19.19 28.25 -8.98
C GLN A 662 -18.29 27.21 -9.67
N LEU A 663 -17.19 26.83 -9.01
CA LEU A 663 -16.31 25.76 -9.48
C LEU A 663 -16.82 24.39 -9.04
N VAL A 664 -16.77 23.40 -9.95
CA VAL A 664 -17.28 22.04 -9.72
C VAL A 664 -16.57 21.36 -8.55
N TRP A 665 -15.23 21.32 -8.58
CA TRP A 665 -14.45 20.67 -7.53
C TRP A 665 -14.69 21.31 -6.15
N ARG A 666 -14.93 22.62 -6.11
CA ARG A 666 -15.21 23.35 -4.87
C ARG A 666 -16.60 23.03 -4.34
N ALA A 667 -17.62 22.94 -5.21
CA ALA A 667 -18.96 22.50 -4.83
C ALA A 667 -18.93 21.08 -4.24
N ALA A 668 -18.23 20.16 -4.91
CA ALA A 668 -17.99 18.80 -4.44
C ALA A 668 -17.33 18.79 -3.04
N ARG A 669 -16.27 19.60 -2.86
CA ARG A 669 -15.55 19.70 -1.59
C ARG A 669 -16.40 20.28 -0.46
N CYS A 670 -17.19 21.33 -0.74
CA CYS A 670 -18.13 21.92 0.21
C CYS A 670 -19.16 20.89 0.68
N SER A 671 -19.72 20.12 -0.26
CA SER A 671 -20.71 19.10 0.05
C SER A 671 -20.10 17.96 0.88
N GLY A 672 -18.88 17.52 0.58
CA GLY A 672 -18.20 16.44 1.30
C GLY A 672 -17.39 16.87 2.52
N ALA A 673 -17.57 18.09 3.05
CA ALA A 673 -16.80 18.59 4.20
C ALA A 673 -17.35 18.08 5.55
N ALA A 674 -17.38 16.76 5.71
CA ALA A 674 -17.92 16.07 6.89
C ALA A 674 -17.24 16.58 8.18
N PRO A 675 -18.00 17.17 9.13
CA PRO A 675 -17.47 17.61 10.41
C PRO A 675 -16.78 16.45 11.13
N THR A 676 -15.74 16.75 11.92
CA THR A 676 -14.83 15.79 12.58
C THR A 676 -13.85 15.05 11.66
N TYR A 677 -14.17 14.86 10.37
CA TYR A 677 -13.27 14.22 9.40
C TYR A 677 -12.41 15.25 8.68
N PHE A 678 -13.02 16.35 8.23
CA PHE A 678 -12.33 17.39 7.49
C PHE A 678 -12.55 18.76 8.10
N ARG A 679 -11.61 19.67 7.82
CA ARG A 679 -11.81 21.10 8.12
C ARG A 679 -12.86 21.71 7.17
N PRO A 680 -13.61 22.73 7.62
CA PRO A 680 -14.54 23.47 6.77
C PRO A 680 -13.82 24.14 5.59
N ILE A 681 -14.52 24.31 4.46
CA ILE A 681 -14.00 25.04 3.31
C ILE A 681 -14.66 26.43 3.21
N GLY A 682 -13.94 27.44 3.70
CA GLY A 682 -14.47 28.79 3.82
C GLY A 682 -15.66 28.83 4.77
N ARG A 683 -16.87 28.93 4.21
CA ARG A 683 -18.13 29.10 4.94
C ARG A 683 -19.07 27.90 4.89
N PHE A 684 -18.58 26.77 4.37
CA PHE A 684 -19.39 25.59 4.13
C PHE A 684 -18.92 24.39 4.95
N LEU A 685 -19.90 23.64 5.45
CA LEU A 685 -19.79 22.30 6.00
C LEU A 685 -20.59 21.31 5.12
N ASP A 686 -20.42 20.02 5.39
CA ASP A 686 -21.17 18.96 4.71
C ASP A 686 -22.67 19.23 4.68
N GLY A 687 -23.29 18.97 3.53
CA GLY A 687 -24.75 19.06 3.36
C GLY A 687 -25.51 18.06 4.24
N GLY A 688 -24.85 16.99 4.70
CA GLY A 688 -25.40 15.95 5.55
C GLY A 688 -25.93 16.44 6.89
N LEU A 689 -25.51 17.62 7.37
CA LEU A 689 -26.05 18.22 8.59
C LEU A 689 -27.51 18.71 8.46
N LEU A 690 -27.94 19.06 7.24
CA LEU A 690 -29.28 19.61 6.99
C LEU A 690 -30.11 18.75 6.02
N ALA A 691 -29.45 18.12 5.05
CA ALA A 691 -30.10 17.43 3.93
C ALA A 691 -29.29 16.19 3.50
N ASN A 692 -29.03 15.25 4.42
CA ASN A 692 -28.23 14.06 4.07
C ASN A 692 -28.89 13.18 3.00
N ASN A 693 -30.23 13.11 3.02
CA ASN A 693 -31.04 12.62 1.92
C ASN A 693 -31.65 13.84 1.19
N PRO A 694 -31.18 14.19 -0.02
CA PRO A 694 -31.61 15.42 -0.70
C PRO A 694 -32.99 15.31 -1.35
N THR A 695 -33.75 14.22 -1.14
CA THR A 695 -35.00 13.97 -1.91
C THR A 695 -36.06 15.04 -1.67
N LEU A 696 -36.32 15.41 -0.41
CA LEU A 696 -37.31 16.43 -0.08
C LEU A 696 -36.89 17.81 -0.58
N ASP A 697 -35.62 18.14 -0.44
CA ASP A 697 -35.05 19.40 -0.92
C ASP A 697 -35.09 19.49 -2.45
N ALA A 698 -34.82 18.39 -3.16
CA ALA A 698 -34.89 18.31 -4.61
C ALA A 698 -36.33 18.48 -5.11
N LEU A 699 -37.31 17.82 -4.49
CA LEU A 699 -38.73 18.01 -4.81
C LEU A 699 -39.14 19.48 -4.63
N THR A 700 -38.68 20.10 -3.55
CA THR A 700 -38.93 21.52 -3.25
C THR A 700 -38.32 22.44 -4.30
N GLU A 701 -37.04 22.27 -4.61
CA GLU A 701 -36.31 23.07 -5.60
C GLU A 701 -36.90 22.91 -7.01
N ILE A 702 -37.29 21.69 -7.42
CA ILE A 702 -37.92 21.44 -8.73
C ILE A 702 -39.29 22.12 -8.80
N HIS A 703 -40.09 22.06 -7.72
CA HIS A 703 -41.36 22.78 -7.66
C HIS A 703 -41.15 24.30 -7.79
N GLU A 704 -40.22 24.87 -7.03
CA GLU A 704 -39.87 26.30 -7.10
C GLU A 704 -39.37 26.70 -8.49
N TYR A 705 -38.52 25.88 -9.10
CA TYR A 705 -38.03 26.08 -10.46
C TYR A 705 -39.17 26.12 -11.48
N ASN A 706 -40.07 25.14 -11.43
CA ASN A 706 -41.24 25.08 -12.31
C ASN A 706 -42.17 26.28 -12.09
N LYS A 707 -42.38 26.69 -10.84
CA LYS A 707 -43.17 27.89 -10.51
C LYS A 707 -42.54 29.17 -11.06
N SER A 708 -41.22 29.31 -10.95
CA SER A 708 -40.49 30.45 -11.52
C SER A 708 -40.58 30.47 -13.06
N LEU A 709 -40.55 29.32 -13.73
CA LEU A 709 -40.77 29.23 -15.17
C LEU A 709 -42.17 29.71 -15.58
N ILE A 710 -43.21 29.32 -14.83
CA ILE A 710 -44.59 29.78 -15.05
C ILE A 710 -44.67 31.30 -14.91
N GLN A 711 -44.09 31.87 -13.85
CA GLN A 711 -44.07 33.32 -13.62
C GLN A 711 -43.36 34.09 -14.73
N LYS A 712 -42.32 33.52 -15.34
CA LYS A 712 -41.60 34.08 -16.49
C LYS A 712 -42.32 33.89 -17.83
N GLY A 713 -43.54 33.37 -17.84
CA GLY A 713 -44.29 33.07 -19.06
C GLY A 713 -43.71 31.90 -19.88
N GLN A 714 -42.95 31.00 -19.24
CA GLN A 714 -42.30 29.86 -19.88
C GLN A 714 -42.96 28.52 -19.53
N SER A 715 -44.29 28.51 -19.38
CA SER A 715 -45.07 27.34 -18.98
C SER A 715 -44.86 26.11 -19.88
N GLN A 716 -44.52 26.31 -21.16
CA GLN A 716 -44.19 25.27 -22.13
C GLN A 716 -42.90 24.48 -21.80
N LYS A 717 -42.06 25.00 -20.90
CA LYS A 717 -40.83 24.31 -20.43
C LYS A 717 -41.07 23.51 -19.14
N VAL A 718 -42.22 23.68 -18.51
CA VAL A 718 -42.57 22.99 -17.26
C VAL A 718 -42.90 21.55 -17.59
N LYS A 719 -42.33 20.62 -16.81
CA LYS A 719 -42.62 19.19 -16.90
C LYS A 719 -43.08 18.67 -15.56
N LYS A 720 -44.01 17.70 -15.58
CA LYS A 720 -44.44 17.00 -14.36
C LYS A 720 -43.39 15.95 -14.00
N LEU A 721 -43.19 15.69 -12.71
CA LEU A 721 -42.36 14.57 -12.29
C LEU A 721 -43.07 13.25 -12.58
N GLY A 722 -42.37 12.30 -13.20
CA GLY A 722 -42.90 10.95 -13.43
C GLY A 722 -42.39 9.93 -12.40
N VAL A 723 -41.09 10.02 -12.07
CA VAL A 723 -40.43 9.09 -11.15
C VAL A 723 -39.34 9.79 -10.35
N VAL A 724 -39.20 9.38 -9.09
CA VAL A 724 -38.16 9.82 -8.17
C VAL A 724 -37.47 8.58 -7.63
N VAL A 725 -36.16 8.49 -7.85
CA VAL A 725 -35.32 7.39 -7.39
C VAL A 725 -34.37 7.92 -6.33
N SER A 726 -34.49 7.43 -5.11
CA SER A 726 -33.60 7.75 -3.99
C SER A 726 -32.70 6.55 -3.67
N LEU A 727 -31.39 6.74 -3.76
CA LEU A 727 -30.40 5.71 -3.49
C LEU A 727 -29.66 6.04 -2.18
N GLY A 728 -29.62 5.08 -1.26
CA GLY A 728 -28.97 5.19 0.03
C GLY A 728 -27.63 4.46 0.09
N THR A 729 -26.73 4.95 0.95
CA THR A 729 -25.37 4.37 1.14
C THR A 729 -25.35 3.11 2.01
N GLY A 730 -26.49 2.41 2.12
CA GLY A 730 -26.66 1.23 2.96
C GLY A 730 -27.05 1.53 4.41
N LYS A 731 -27.81 0.61 5.00
CA LYS A 731 -28.31 0.67 6.38
C LYS A 731 -27.38 -0.12 7.30
N PRO A 732 -26.84 0.48 8.38
CA PRO A 732 -26.08 -0.26 9.36
C PRO A 732 -26.98 -1.26 10.10
N PRO A 733 -26.42 -2.32 10.71
CA PRO A 733 -27.18 -3.24 11.56
C PRO A 733 -27.72 -2.52 12.79
N GLN A 734 -28.91 -2.90 13.26
CA GLN A 734 -29.46 -2.37 14.51
C GLN A 734 -28.69 -2.93 15.70
N VAL A 735 -28.19 -2.05 16.57
CA VAL A 735 -27.42 -2.41 17.77
C VAL A 735 -28.14 -1.87 19.01
N PRO A 736 -28.30 -2.66 20.08
CA PRO A 736 -28.87 -2.17 21.33
C PRO A 736 -27.95 -1.14 22.00
N VAL A 737 -28.53 -0.03 22.48
CA VAL A 737 -27.82 0.98 23.26
C VAL A 737 -28.00 0.65 24.74
N SER A 738 -26.91 0.31 25.44
CA SER A 738 -26.95 -0.21 26.82
C SER A 738 -27.00 0.84 27.92
N SER A 739 -26.72 2.12 27.62
CA SER A 739 -26.76 3.21 28.59
C SER A 739 -26.98 4.58 27.92
N VAL A 740 -28.13 5.21 28.20
CA VAL A 740 -28.44 6.60 27.76
C VAL A 740 -28.45 7.55 28.96
N ASP A 741 -28.06 7.07 30.15
CA ASP A 741 -28.24 7.79 31.40
C ASP A 741 -27.07 8.76 31.66
N VAL A 742 -27.34 10.07 31.62
CA VAL A 742 -26.36 11.15 31.79
C VAL A 742 -26.76 11.99 33.01
N PHE A 743 -26.78 11.40 34.21
CA PHE A 743 -26.96 12.16 35.45
C PHE A 743 -25.65 12.82 35.91
N ARG A 744 -25.78 13.95 36.62
CA ARG A 744 -24.69 14.68 37.27
C ARG A 744 -24.04 13.77 38.33
N PRO A 745 -22.76 13.41 38.18
CA PRO A 745 -22.16 12.34 38.98
C PRO A 745 -21.94 12.78 40.44
N SER A 746 -22.32 11.93 41.37
CA SER A 746 -22.07 12.10 42.82
C SER A 746 -20.72 11.54 43.24
N ASN A 747 -20.20 10.57 42.50
CA ASN A 747 -18.96 9.84 42.81
C ASN A 747 -18.04 9.64 41.57
N PRO A 748 -16.72 9.41 41.76
CA PRO A 748 -15.76 9.25 40.65
C PRO A 748 -16.08 8.11 39.67
N TRP A 749 -16.68 7.02 40.15
CA TRP A 749 -17.10 5.89 39.30
C TRP A 749 -18.34 6.21 38.45
N GLU A 750 -19.25 7.05 38.96
CA GLU A 750 -20.39 7.56 38.18
C GLU A 750 -19.93 8.53 37.11
N LEU A 751 -18.86 9.28 37.36
CA LEU A 751 -18.29 10.22 36.39
C LEU A 751 -17.82 9.52 35.11
N ALA A 752 -17.23 8.33 35.22
CA ALA A 752 -16.88 7.51 34.06
C ALA A 752 -18.11 7.05 33.26
N LYS A 753 -19.20 6.68 33.94
CA LYS A 753 -20.48 6.32 33.31
C LYS A 753 -21.15 7.53 32.64
N THR A 754 -21.13 8.70 33.28
CA THR A 754 -21.65 9.96 32.72
C THR A 754 -20.87 10.38 31.48
N VAL A 755 -19.53 10.26 31.48
CA VAL A 755 -18.69 10.56 30.31
C VAL A 755 -18.99 9.61 29.16
N PHE A 756 -19.14 8.31 29.44
CA PHE A 756 -19.53 7.32 28.44
C PHE A 756 -20.93 7.59 27.89
N GLY A 757 -21.92 7.83 28.76
CA GLY A 757 -23.29 8.16 28.38
C GLY A 757 -23.40 9.47 27.59
N ALA A 758 -22.64 10.51 27.95
CA ALA A 758 -22.61 11.78 27.23
C ALA A 758 -22.00 11.63 25.82
N ARG A 759 -20.99 10.75 25.65
CA ARG A 759 -20.42 10.43 24.34
C ARG A 759 -21.41 9.69 23.46
N GLU A 760 -22.09 8.67 23.99
CA GLU A 760 -23.10 7.91 23.23
C GLU A 760 -24.29 8.80 22.87
N LEU A 761 -24.76 9.67 23.78
CA LEU A 761 -25.81 10.64 23.49
C LEU A 761 -25.37 11.64 22.40
N GLY A 762 -24.13 12.15 22.48
CA GLY A 762 -23.58 13.03 21.45
C GLY A 762 -23.51 12.36 20.08
N LYS A 763 -23.11 11.08 20.03
CA LYS A 763 -23.15 10.28 18.80
C LYS A 763 -24.57 10.12 18.28
N MET A 764 -25.54 9.78 19.14
CA MET A 764 -26.95 9.66 18.76
C MET A 764 -27.51 10.96 18.17
N VAL A 765 -27.14 12.13 18.71
CA VAL A 765 -27.57 13.42 18.14
C VAL A 765 -27.03 13.60 16.73
N VAL A 766 -25.74 13.28 16.49
CA VAL A 766 -25.15 13.34 15.15
C VAL A 766 -25.83 12.35 14.22
N ASP A 767 -26.08 11.12 14.67
CA ASP A 767 -26.77 10.09 13.89
C ASP A 767 -28.19 10.55 13.52
N CYS A 768 -28.96 11.14 14.44
CA CYS A 768 -30.28 11.72 14.16
C CYS A 768 -30.22 12.89 13.18
N CYS A 769 -29.21 13.77 13.28
CA CYS A 769 -29.05 14.91 12.38
C CYS A 769 -28.61 14.50 10.97
N THR A 770 -27.95 13.35 10.85
CA THR A 770 -27.37 12.87 9.59
C THR A 770 -28.05 11.61 9.07
N ASP A 771 -29.17 11.19 9.64
CA ASP A 771 -29.93 10.04 9.15
C ASP A 771 -30.45 10.32 7.74
N ALA A 772 -30.08 9.45 6.79
CA ALA A 772 -30.53 9.53 5.41
C ALA A 772 -31.69 8.56 5.12
N ASP A 773 -31.96 7.63 6.04
CA ASP A 773 -33.10 6.73 6.01
C ASP A 773 -34.15 7.22 7.02
N GLY A 774 -35.15 6.38 7.33
CA GLY A 774 -36.18 6.70 8.32
C GLY A 774 -37.17 7.79 7.86
N PRO A 775 -37.49 8.81 8.70
CA PRO A 775 -38.57 9.75 8.43
C PRO A 775 -38.45 10.54 7.12
N ALA A 776 -37.23 10.82 6.66
CA ALA A 776 -37.02 11.53 5.39
C ALA A 776 -37.59 10.74 4.20
N VAL A 777 -37.38 9.41 4.20
CA VAL A 777 -37.88 8.48 3.18
C VAL A 777 -39.40 8.38 3.24
N ASP A 778 -39.98 8.24 4.43
CA ASP A 778 -41.43 8.11 4.58
C ASP A 778 -42.17 9.38 4.17
N ARG A 779 -41.63 10.55 4.53
CA ARG A 779 -42.13 11.84 4.06
C ARG A 779 -42.06 11.91 2.54
N ALA A 780 -40.90 11.65 1.94
CA ALA A 780 -40.72 11.73 0.50
C ALA A 780 -41.69 10.80 -0.25
N ARG A 781 -41.86 9.57 0.24
CA ARG A 781 -42.84 8.61 -0.29
C ARG A 781 -44.25 9.15 -0.25
N ALA A 782 -44.72 9.62 0.91
CA ALA A 782 -46.08 10.13 1.08
C ALA A 782 -46.35 11.36 0.18
N TRP A 783 -45.39 12.26 0.04
CA TRP A 783 -45.51 13.43 -0.84
C TRP A 783 -45.50 13.07 -2.33
N CYS A 784 -44.73 12.04 -2.73
CA CYS A 784 -44.75 11.52 -4.10
C CYS A 784 -46.10 10.83 -4.40
N GLU A 785 -46.60 10.01 -3.48
CA GLU A 785 -47.93 9.40 -3.58
C GLU A 785 -49.04 10.45 -3.72
N MET A 786 -48.97 11.53 -2.94
CA MET A 786 -49.93 12.66 -3.02
C MET A 786 -49.91 13.36 -4.39
N THR A 787 -48.81 13.31 -5.14
CA THR A 787 -48.63 14.02 -6.41
C THR A 787 -48.67 13.10 -7.64
N ASP A 788 -49.04 11.84 -7.44
CA ASP A 788 -49.01 10.76 -8.44
C ASP A 788 -47.62 10.59 -9.09
N VAL A 789 -46.57 10.62 -8.27
CA VAL A 789 -45.18 10.40 -8.68
C VAL A 789 -44.71 9.06 -8.12
N HIS A 790 -44.12 8.21 -8.96
CA HIS A 790 -43.58 6.93 -8.50
C HIS A 790 -42.29 7.15 -7.69
N TYR A 791 -42.26 6.71 -6.44
CA TYR A 791 -41.08 6.82 -5.58
C TYR A 791 -40.41 5.46 -5.35
N PHE A 792 -39.14 5.36 -5.71
CA PHE A 792 -38.31 4.19 -5.48
C PHE A 792 -37.19 4.51 -4.48
N ARG A 793 -37.09 3.72 -3.40
CA ARG A 793 -35.99 3.81 -2.43
C ARG A 793 -35.19 2.51 -2.44
N PHE A 794 -33.91 2.60 -2.77
CA PHE A 794 -32.98 1.47 -2.67
C PHE A 794 -31.87 1.79 -1.68
N SER A 795 -31.79 1.00 -0.60
CA SER A 795 -30.75 1.14 0.43
C SER A 795 -30.56 -0.24 1.08
N PRO A 796 -29.48 -0.97 0.77
CA PRO A 796 -29.28 -2.35 1.21
C PRO A 796 -29.01 -2.42 2.72
N GLN A 797 -29.45 -3.51 3.36
CA GLN A 797 -29.06 -3.81 4.73
C GLN A 797 -27.63 -4.36 4.73
N LEU A 798 -26.71 -3.67 5.38
CA LEU A 798 -25.32 -4.11 5.51
C LEU A 798 -25.18 -5.06 6.69
N GLN A 799 -24.35 -6.10 6.55
CA GLN A 799 -24.09 -7.08 7.62
C GLN A 799 -23.22 -6.51 8.75
N SER A 800 -22.43 -5.49 8.45
CA SER A 800 -21.51 -4.85 9.39
C SER A 800 -21.66 -3.34 9.35
N ASP A 801 -21.27 -2.68 10.45
CA ASP A 801 -21.24 -1.22 10.50
C ASP A 801 -20.00 -0.71 9.76
N VAL A 802 -20.22 -0.12 8.58
CA VAL A 802 -19.16 0.43 7.72
C VAL A 802 -18.99 1.91 8.03
N MET A 803 -17.80 2.28 8.50
CA MET A 803 -17.47 3.66 8.85
C MET A 803 -17.38 4.57 7.62
N LEU A 804 -17.56 5.88 7.82
CA LEU A 804 -17.54 6.88 6.73
C LEU A 804 -16.17 7.01 6.03
N ASP A 805 -15.08 6.66 6.73
CA ASP A 805 -13.69 6.69 6.28
C ASP A 805 -13.05 5.29 6.29
N GLU A 806 -13.86 4.24 6.12
CA GLU A 806 -13.35 2.87 6.03
C GLU A 806 -12.33 2.73 4.89
N VAL A 807 -11.16 2.17 5.21
CA VAL A 807 -10.05 1.97 4.27
C VAL A 807 -9.77 0.49 3.99
N ASN A 808 -10.33 -0.43 4.77
CA ASN A 808 -10.15 -1.85 4.59
C ASN A 808 -10.93 -2.37 3.38
N ASP A 809 -10.20 -2.80 2.36
CA ASP A 809 -10.75 -3.32 1.11
C ASP A 809 -11.71 -4.50 1.32
N ALA A 810 -11.43 -5.39 2.28
CA ALA A 810 -12.28 -6.54 2.53
C ALA A 810 -13.66 -6.14 3.08
N ILE A 811 -13.70 -5.12 3.96
CA ILE A 811 -14.96 -4.60 4.51
C ILE A 811 -15.78 -3.93 3.40
N LEU A 812 -15.14 -3.10 2.59
CA LEU A 812 -15.79 -2.42 1.47
C LEU A 812 -16.28 -3.39 0.40
N VAL A 813 -15.50 -4.42 0.06
CA VAL A 813 -15.89 -5.49 -0.85
C VAL A 813 -17.08 -6.28 -0.29
N ASN A 814 -17.10 -6.55 1.02
CA ASN A 814 -18.25 -7.20 1.65
C ASN A 814 -19.51 -6.33 1.59
N ALA A 815 -19.41 -5.01 1.77
CA ALA A 815 -20.54 -4.09 1.61
C ALA A 815 -21.07 -4.05 0.17
N LEU A 816 -20.16 -4.07 -0.82
CA LEU A 816 -20.52 -4.20 -2.24
C LEU A 816 -21.17 -5.54 -2.54
N TRP A 817 -20.68 -6.62 -1.90
CA TRP A 817 -21.28 -7.94 -2.00
C TRP A 817 -22.70 -7.97 -1.42
N ASP A 818 -22.92 -7.42 -0.23
CA ASP A 818 -24.24 -7.27 0.39
C ASP A 818 -25.20 -6.49 -0.53
N THR A 819 -24.68 -5.46 -1.19
CA THR A 819 -25.44 -4.68 -2.18
C THR A 819 -25.83 -5.52 -3.39
N GLN A 820 -24.93 -6.37 -3.89
CA GLN A 820 -25.22 -7.29 -4.98
C GLN A 820 -26.30 -8.31 -4.60
N LEU A 821 -26.23 -8.87 -3.39
CA LEU A 821 -27.26 -9.77 -2.85
C LEU A 821 -28.62 -9.05 -2.75
N TYR A 822 -28.62 -7.81 -2.26
CA TYR A 822 -29.83 -6.99 -2.16
C TYR A 822 -30.46 -6.73 -3.53
N ILE A 823 -29.66 -6.40 -4.56
CA ILE A 823 -30.15 -6.21 -5.93
C ILE A 823 -30.83 -7.48 -6.44
N TYR A 824 -30.21 -8.65 -6.21
CA TYR A 824 -30.80 -9.93 -6.61
C TYR A 824 -32.13 -10.20 -5.89
N GLN A 825 -32.21 -9.91 -4.58
CA GLN A 825 -33.44 -10.07 -3.79
C GLN A 825 -34.55 -9.10 -4.21
N GLN A 826 -34.20 -7.87 -4.62
CA GLN A 826 -35.13 -6.82 -5.02
C GLN A 826 -35.30 -6.69 -6.54
N TRP A 827 -34.94 -7.73 -7.30
CA TRP A 827 -34.90 -7.67 -8.77
C TRP A 827 -36.25 -7.28 -9.38
N GLU A 828 -37.37 -7.72 -8.79
CA GLU A 828 -38.71 -7.34 -9.24
C GLU A 828 -38.96 -5.83 -9.15
N GLN A 829 -38.55 -5.19 -8.05
CA GLN A 829 -38.65 -3.73 -7.90
C GLN A 829 -37.72 -3.00 -8.88
N PHE A 830 -36.53 -3.55 -9.14
CA PHE A 830 -35.64 -3.03 -10.18
C PHE A 830 -36.27 -3.09 -11.57
N GLN A 831 -36.94 -4.19 -11.92
CA GLN A 831 -37.67 -4.31 -13.19
C GLN A 831 -38.79 -3.29 -13.33
N GLN A 832 -39.56 -3.06 -12.26
CA GLN A 832 -40.57 -2.00 -12.23
C GLN A 832 -39.95 -0.62 -12.45
N LEU A 833 -38.84 -0.31 -11.77
CA LEU A 833 -38.10 0.93 -11.97
C LEU A 833 -37.68 1.09 -13.44
N ILE A 834 -37.06 0.06 -14.03
CA ILE A 834 -36.57 0.08 -15.42
C ILE A 834 -37.71 0.36 -16.39
N GLN A 835 -38.87 -0.26 -16.18
CA GLN A 835 -40.07 -0.01 -16.97
C GLN A 835 -40.49 1.47 -16.91
N HIS A 836 -40.49 2.09 -15.73
CA HIS A 836 -40.82 3.50 -15.56
C HIS A 836 -39.75 4.45 -16.14
N LEU A 837 -38.46 4.08 -16.09
CA LEU A 837 -37.38 4.90 -16.66
C LEU A 837 -37.38 4.88 -18.19
N LEU A 838 -37.82 3.79 -18.80
CA LEU A 838 -37.85 3.59 -20.26
C LEU A 838 -39.22 3.91 -20.87
N SER A 839 -40.29 4.00 -20.08
CA SER A 839 -41.60 4.43 -20.55
C SER A 839 -41.53 5.87 -21.06
N ARG A 840 -42.13 6.11 -22.23
CA ARG A 840 -42.13 7.42 -22.90
C ARG A 840 -43.24 8.33 -22.40
#